data_AF-A0A9D5VPK0-F1
#
_entry.id   AF-A0A9D5VPK0-F1
#
_cell.length_a   1.000
_cell.length_b   1.000
_cell.length_c   1.000
_cell.angle_alpha   90.00
_cell.angle_beta   90.00
_cell.angle_gamma   90.00
#
_symmetry.space_group_name_H-M   'P 1'
#
loop_
_entity.id
_entity.type
_entity.pdbx_description
1 polymer ?
#
loop_
_entity_poly.entity_id
_entity_poly.type
_entity_poly.pdbx_seq_one_letter_code
_entity_poly.pdbx_strand_id
1 'polypeptide(L)'
;MHKHKKEKRLTKKQKNLGKKMLLLAVVALSSLHINVANVIAGEIGNSGQAQVAQTATANCSDIDSSVDKILEELFKAGINLSEYPLINGKTGKAAKFGISAENFLFCKDGSSREHCKNIADIVRGRTAKEQELINKKLTERLRDHGMSFTSKTGNKASFFDVKVNGIPMVLNRSSFDMLVQSTATVLRSNRVLEQAFFSQDLSGATPESIKSAVKAATGKEITDCSDKELAVMLNSMKHSIYDIKKFHAPQMAGYPFISIVGVDAMPETSDPKKLRPVYAEGNYGTPSGMSNIRYVISDWIKEDPAMAKEALPRMAKDNTYKNLRETIDSNASYWTGRSDGISVIVGPGVHNGAHPDVASISYFSGMPFVEKSDLYIDAGGNVRLNTGASQAHPVVTGIYSRAEESFLFNEKDIPEISPNYEEIEKIFDGIIEGDPEKYACLAEKSATLRKGVWYDWEYAYDEVGNKDFDKIVGVKLDEKCNPLELEGIDKLGVDPKTPGAKPGSLADAVLGKKLYTNVVGARVVDDKKVFEISSKCLAPLFLAEGEKAVLDNGESAIAGPPKSFSAQTTAGDGFLKAFQDAIESGDYEALTSFVIKEPDGSGGGGVFILANKDPEERVSVIKEKIFSRLPKSAFDQSGRVKSNLSDKELKEVNRMVVQEFVHSAAMTMPMTKEGIKD
;
A
#
# COMPACT_ATOMS: atom_id res chain seq x y z
N MET A 1 -52.27 -33.73 -47.41
CA MET A 1 -50.83 -33.84 -47.75
C MET A 1 -50.29 -32.46 -48.11
N HIS A 2 -49.18 -32.11 -47.44
CA HIS A 2 -48.37 -30.89 -47.37
C HIS A 2 -48.76 -29.57 -48.08
N LYS A 3 -49.07 -28.56 -47.24
CA LYS A 3 -48.87 -27.12 -47.50
C LYS A 3 -47.37 -26.78 -47.41
N HIS A 4 -46.80 -26.21 -48.47
CA HIS A 4 -45.50 -25.54 -48.44
C HIS A 4 -45.63 -24.12 -47.86
N LYS A 5 -45.06 -23.89 -46.67
CA LYS A 5 -44.66 -22.54 -46.22
C LYS A 5 -43.33 -22.19 -46.90
N LYS A 6 -43.33 -21.23 -47.83
CA LYS A 6 -42.11 -20.59 -48.32
C LYS A 6 -41.67 -19.53 -47.30
N GLU A 7 -40.65 -19.82 -46.51
CA GLU A 7 -39.89 -18.79 -45.81
C GLU A 7 -39.11 -17.95 -46.83
N LYS A 8 -39.43 -16.65 -46.91
CA LYS A 8 -38.64 -15.69 -47.69
C LYS A 8 -37.32 -15.43 -46.95
N ARG A 9 -36.24 -16.06 -47.39
CA ARG A 9 -34.87 -15.72 -46.96
C ARG A 9 -34.53 -14.30 -47.41
N LEU A 10 -34.21 -13.43 -46.45
CA LEU A 10 -33.69 -12.09 -46.70
C LEU A 10 -32.41 -12.16 -47.52
N THR A 11 -32.32 -11.31 -48.55
CA THR A 11 -31.13 -11.19 -49.41
C THR A 11 -29.95 -10.63 -48.63
N LYS A 12 -28.72 -10.95 -49.05
CA LYS A 12 -27.47 -10.42 -48.45
C LYS A 12 -27.47 -8.89 -48.36
N LYS A 13 -28.11 -8.21 -49.32
CA LYS A 13 -28.29 -6.75 -49.37
C LYS A 13 -29.20 -6.23 -48.26
N GLN A 14 -30.31 -6.93 -47.97
CA GLN A 14 -31.22 -6.61 -46.86
C GLN A 14 -30.57 -6.87 -45.49
N LYS A 15 -29.78 -7.93 -45.35
CA LYS A 15 -28.99 -8.19 -44.13
C LYS A 15 -27.95 -7.10 -43.87
N ASN A 16 -27.28 -6.61 -44.91
CA ASN A 16 -26.32 -5.51 -44.80
C ASN A 16 -26.98 -4.17 -44.52
N LEU A 17 -28.19 -3.92 -45.05
CA LEU A 17 -28.97 -2.72 -44.75
C LEU A 17 -29.45 -2.73 -43.29
N GLY A 18 -29.91 -3.88 -42.78
CA GLY A 18 -30.26 -4.06 -41.37
C GLY A 18 -29.07 -3.85 -40.43
N LYS A 19 -27.87 -4.34 -40.79
CA LYS A 19 -26.63 -4.08 -40.04
C LYS A 19 -26.25 -2.60 -40.02
N LYS A 20 -26.40 -1.88 -41.14
CA LYS A 20 -26.12 -0.44 -41.20
C LYS A 20 -27.14 0.40 -40.42
N MET A 21 -28.42 0.04 -40.47
CA MET A 21 -29.47 0.70 -39.67
C MET A 21 -29.32 0.42 -38.17
N LEU A 22 -28.88 -0.79 -37.79
CA LEU A 22 -28.56 -1.13 -36.39
C LEU A 22 -27.37 -0.31 -35.89
N LEU A 23 -26.31 -0.16 -36.69
CA LEU A 23 -25.17 0.69 -36.34
C LEU A 23 -25.60 2.16 -36.20
N LEU A 24 -26.45 2.67 -37.10
CA LEU A 24 -26.99 4.03 -37.00
C LEU A 24 -27.89 4.21 -35.77
N ALA A 25 -28.74 3.23 -35.45
CA ALA A 25 -29.62 3.28 -34.29
C ALA A 25 -28.85 3.20 -32.97
N VAL A 26 -27.83 2.35 -32.89
CA VAL A 26 -26.95 2.24 -31.70
C VAL A 26 -26.11 3.50 -31.52
N VAL A 27 -25.57 4.08 -32.60
CA VAL A 27 -24.81 5.34 -32.56
C VAL A 27 -25.72 6.55 -32.23
N ALA A 28 -26.96 6.55 -32.71
CA ALA A 28 -27.96 7.56 -32.39
C ALA A 28 -28.50 7.43 -30.95
N LEU A 29 -28.57 6.22 -30.38
CA LEU A 29 -29.01 5.98 -29.01
C LEU A 29 -27.91 6.22 -27.97
N SER A 30 -26.63 6.06 -28.33
CA SER A 30 -25.51 6.47 -27.46
C SER A 30 -25.28 7.99 -27.41
N SER A 31 -26.02 8.76 -28.22
CA SER A 31 -25.86 10.22 -28.39
C SER A 31 -27.23 10.93 -28.41
N LEU A 32 -27.89 11.16 -27.27
CA LEU A 32 -29.13 11.97 -27.23
C LEU A 32 -28.80 13.40 -26.74
N HIS A 33 -29.16 14.51 -27.39
CA HIS A 33 -30.24 14.81 -28.35
C HIS A 33 -29.75 15.76 -29.46
N ILE A 34 -30.25 15.59 -30.69
CA ILE A 34 -30.88 16.62 -31.58
C ILE A 34 -30.98 16.03 -33.01
N ASN A 35 -32.17 16.10 -33.60
CA ASN A 35 -32.47 15.92 -35.03
C ASN A 35 -32.55 14.51 -35.66
N VAL A 36 -33.12 13.52 -34.96
CA VAL A 36 -33.48 12.23 -35.61
C VAL A 36 -34.62 12.39 -36.63
N ALA A 37 -35.54 13.34 -36.44
CA ALA A 37 -36.70 13.51 -37.34
C ALA A 37 -36.35 14.04 -38.74
N ASN A 38 -35.32 14.89 -38.86
CA ASN A 38 -34.95 15.52 -40.15
C ASN A 38 -34.09 14.61 -41.04
N VAL A 39 -33.35 13.68 -40.47
CA VAL A 39 -32.54 12.70 -41.23
C VAL A 39 -33.42 11.60 -41.82
N ILE A 40 -34.49 11.21 -41.12
CA ILE A 40 -35.43 10.18 -41.59
C ILE A 40 -36.37 10.72 -42.67
N ALA A 41 -36.71 12.02 -42.63
CA ALA A 41 -37.59 12.66 -43.62
C ALA A 41 -36.93 12.87 -45.00
N GLY A 42 -35.59 12.85 -45.08
CA GLY A 42 -34.84 13.12 -46.32
C GLY A 42 -34.62 11.92 -47.26
N GLU A 43 -34.68 10.68 -46.78
CA GLU A 43 -34.22 9.50 -47.54
C GLU A 43 -35.27 8.44 -47.86
N ILE A 44 -36.54 8.60 -47.46
CA ILE A 44 -37.55 7.54 -47.62
C ILE A 44 -38.75 8.06 -48.40
N GLY A 45 -38.79 7.72 -49.68
CA GLY A 45 -39.97 7.86 -50.53
C GLY A 45 -41.17 7.09 -50.01
N ASN A 46 -42.34 7.68 -50.22
CA ASN A 46 -43.67 7.29 -49.75
C ASN A 46 -43.99 5.79 -49.94
N SER A 47 -43.86 4.98 -48.88
CA SER A 47 -44.78 3.86 -48.57
C SER A 47 -44.43 3.24 -47.22
N GLY A 48 -45.20 3.55 -46.18
CA GLY A 48 -45.11 2.88 -44.87
C GLY A 48 -45.14 3.77 -43.61
N GLN A 49 -45.65 5.00 -43.70
CA GLN A 49 -45.48 6.02 -42.65
C GLN A 49 -46.34 5.90 -41.38
N ALA A 50 -47.36 5.05 -41.28
CA ALA A 50 -48.36 5.25 -40.21
C ALA A 50 -48.03 4.56 -38.86
N GLN A 51 -47.38 3.40 -38.83
CA GLN A 51 -47.37 2.55 -37.64
C GLN A 51 -46.09 2.64 -36.79
N VAL A 52 -44.96 2.96 -37.41
CA VAL A 52 -43.66 3.12 -36.71
C VAL A 52 -43.52 4.52 -36.08
N ALA A 53 -44.02 5.56 -36.76
CA ALA A 53 -43.97 6.93 -36.27
C ALA A 53 -44.87 7.14 -35.03
N GLN A 54 -46.04 6.49 -34.98
CA GLN A 54 -46.95 6.56 -33.83
C GLN A 54 -46.40 5.88 -32.57
N THR A 55 -45.56 4.86 -32.73
CA THR A 55 -44.94 4.16 -31.59
C THR A 55 -43.76 4.96 -31.02
N ALA A 56 -43.08 5.76 -31.84
CA ALA A 56 -41.93 6.58 -31.42
C ALA A 56 -42.32 7.92 -30.77
N THR A 57 -43.57 8.38 -30.89
CA THR A 57 -44.03 9.68 -30.34
C THR A 57 -44.85 9.56 -29.05
N ALA A 58 -45.12 8.36 -28.55
CA ALA A 58 -45.84 8.16 -27.29
C ALA A 58 -44.86 7.90 -26.13
N ASN A 59 -44.66 8.91 -25.27
CA ASN A 59 -44.09 8.85 -23.92
C ASN A 59 -42.67 8.28 -23.77
N CYS A 60 -41.65 9.12 -24.04
CA CYS A 60 -40.28 8.92 -23.58
C CYS A 60 -40.11 9.26 -22.08
N SER A 61 -40.86 8.61 -21.20
CA SER A 61 -40.56 8.57 -19.76
C SER A 61 -39.87 7.26 -19.33
N ASP A 62 -39.72 6.29 -20.24
CA ASP A 62 -39.16 4.98 -19.91
C ASP A 62 -38.36 4.38 -21.08
N ILE A 63 -37.15 4.93 -21.27
CA ILE A 63 -36.22 4.61 -22.37
C ILE A 63 -35.77 3.14 -22.31
N ASP A 64 -35.59 2.58 -21.11
CA ASP A 64 -35.16 1.19 -20.90
C ASP A 64 -36.19 0.20 -21.47
N SER A 65 -37.49 0.46 -21.29
CA SER A 65 -38.56 -0.40 -21.83
C SER A 65 -38.61 -0.40 -23.36
N SER A 66 -38.17 0.70 -23.99
CA SER A 66 -38.19 0.87 -25.44
C SER A 66 -37.00 0.18 -26.10
N VAL A 67 -35.83 0.22 -25.46
CA VAL A 67 -34.62 -0.50 -25.91
C VAL A 67 -34.82 -2.01 -25.81
N ASP A 68 -35.36 -2.51 -24.69
CA ASP A 68 -35.62 -3.94 -24.52
C ASP A 68 -36.59 -4.49 -25.56
N LYS A 69 -37.67 -3.76 -25.88
CA LYS A 69 -38.61 -4.15 -26.95
C LYS A 69 -37.96 -4.22 -28.33
N ILE A 70 -37.07 -3.27 -28.66
CA ILE A 70 -36.35 -3.26 -29.94
C ILE A 70 -35.41 -4.46 -30.03
N LEU A 71 -34.65 -4.75 -28.97
CA LEU A 71 -33.73 -5.88 -28.94
C LEU A 71 -34.47 -7.23 -29.00
N GLU A 72 -35.64 -7.34 -28.36
CA GLU A 72 -36.49 -8.53 -28.40
C GLU A 72 -37.04 -8.81 -29.80
N GLU A 73 -37.47 -7.78 -30.54
CA GLU A 73 -37.93 -7.92 -31.93
C GLU A 73 -36.79 -8.28 -32.89
N LEU A 74 -35.56 -7.76 -32.66
CA LEU A 74 -34.38 -8.13 -33.43
C LEU A 74 -33.95 -9.59 -33.18
N PHE A 75 -34.08 -10.06 -31.94
CA PHE A 75 -33.85 -11.46 -31.58
C PHE A 75 -34.88 -12.39 -32.24
N LYS A 76 -36.17 -12.02 -32.19
CA LYS A 76 -37.26 -12.75 -32.91
C LYS A 76 -37.04 -12.78 -34.42
N ALA A 77 -36.39 -11.77 -35.00
CA ALA A 77 -36.02 -11.73 -36.41
C ALA A 77 -34.81 -12.60 -36.79
N GLY A 78 -34.24 -13.37 -35.84
CA GLY A 78 -33.14 -14.30 -36.08
C GLY A 78 -31.78 -13.62 -36.30
N ILE A 79 -31.62 -12.38 -35.82
CA ILE A 79 -30.34 -11.68 -35.83
C ILE A 79 -29.50 -12.22 -34.67
N ASN A 80 -28.28 -12.71 -34.97
CA ASN A 80 -27.38 -13.16 -33.93
C ASN A 80 -26.82 -11.95 -33.16
N LEU A 81 -27.32 -11.75 -31.95
CA LEU A 81 -26.91 -10.66 -31.06
C LEU A 81 -25.71 -11.05 -30.16
N SER A 82 -25.22 -12.30 -30.23
CA SER A 82 -24.10 -12.79 -29.40
C SER A 82 -22.75 -12.12 -29.70
N GLU A 83 -22.64 -11.40 -30.81
CA GLU A 83 -21.43 -10.65 -31.18
C GLU A 83 -21.38 -9.24 -30.55
N TYR A 84 -22.44 -8.81 -29.84
CA TYR A 84 -22.50 -7.50 -29.21
C TYR A 84 -22.32 -7.64 -27.69
N PRO A 85 -21.23 -7.09 -27.13
CA PRO A 85 -20.85 -7.31 -25.72
C PRO A 85 -21.83 -6.68 -24.72
N LEU A 86 -22.86 -5.96 -25.18
CA LEU A 86 -23.86 -5.28 -24.35
C LEU A 86 -25.24 -5.98 -24.35
N ILE A 87 -25.36 -7.19 -24.90
CA ILE A 87 -26.63 -7.91 -25.00
C ILE A 87 -26.46 -9.34 -24.48
N ASN A 88 -27.36 -9.77 -23.60
CA ASN A 88 -27.38 -11.16 -23.15
C ASN A 88 -27.92 -12.04 -24.31
N GLY A 89 -27.00 -12.76 -24.96
CA GLY A 89 -27.30 -13.58 -26.14
C GLY A 89 -28.32 -14.70 -25.93
N LYS A 90 -28.69 -15.05 -24.69
CA LYS A 90 -29.76 -16.03 -24.40
C LYS A 90 -31.14 -15.40 -24.27
N THR A 91 -31.23 -14.13 -23.89
CA THR A 91 -32.49 -13.47 -23.54
C THR A 91 -32.88 -12.32 -24.46
N GLY A 92 -31.97 -11.85 -25.31
CA GLY A 92 -32.23 -10.72 -26.22
C GLY A 92 -32.47 -9.39 -25.51
N LYS A 93 -32.25 -9.32 -24.19
CA LYS A 93 -32.31 -8.08 -23.41
C LYS A 93 -30.97 -7.37 -23.44
N ALA A 94 -30.99 -6.04 -23.28
CA ALA A 94 -29.77 -5.32 -22.96
C ALA A 94 -29.15 -6.00 -21.75
N ALA A 95 -27.90 -6.44 -21.88
CA ALA A 95 -27.16 -6.77 -20.68
C ALA A 95 -27.11 -5.45 -19.91
N LYS A 96 -27.73 -5.42 -18.73
CA LYS A 96 -27.42 -4.40 -17.73
C LYS A 96 -25.95 -4.60 -17.36
N PHE A 97 -25.03 -4.19 -18.25
CA PHE A 97 -23.77 -3.61 -17.85
C PHE A 97 -24.10 -2.21 -17.32
N GLY A 98 -24.98 -2.17 -16.30
CA GLY A 98 -24.76 -1.19 -15.26
C GLY A 98 -23.35 -1.48 -14.78
N ILE A 99 -22.57 -0.44 -14.57
CA ILE A 99 -21.43 -0.51 -13.67
C ILE A 99 -22.05 -0.97 -12.34
N SER A 100 -22.17 -2.28 -12.12
CA SER A 100 -22.98 -2.86 -11.04
C SER A 100 -22.27 -2.73 -9.70
N ALA A 101 -21.04 -2.23 -9.74
CA ALA A 101 -20.20 -1.96 -8.59
C ALA A 101 -20.19 -0.45 -8.34
N GLU A 102 -20.84 -0.06 -7.25
CA GLU A 102 -20.62 1.23 -6.61
C GLU A 102 -19.11 1.49 -6.46
N ASN A 103 -18.64 2.68 -6.83
CA ASN A 103 -17.23 3.07 -6.73
C ASN A 103 -17.10 4.59 -6.49
N PHE A 104 -15.87 5.12 -6.51
CA PHE A 104 -15.60 6.54 -6.24
C PHE A 104 -16.20 7.50 -7.28
N LEU A 105 -16.53 7.01 -8.47
CA LEU A 105 -17.13 7.81 -9.53
C LEU A 105 -18.65 7.60 -9.64
N PHE A 106 -19.11 6.37 -9.36
CA PHE A 106 -20.48 5.94 -9.64
C PHE A 106 -21.18 5.38 -8.40
N CYS A 107 -22.43 5.77 -8.20
CA CYS A 107 -23.35 5.20 -7.22
C CYS A 107 -23.78 3.79 -7.64
N LYS A 108 -24.43 3.05 -6.72
CA LYS A 108 -24.93 1.69 -6.98
C LYS A 108 -25.97 1.62 -8.11
N ASP A 109 -26.68 2.71 -8.37
CA ASP A 109 -27.62 2.85 -9.49
C ASP A 109 -26.95 3.23 -10.82
N GLY A 110 -25.61 3.36 -10.82
CA GLY A 110 -24.82 3.75 -11.99
C GLY A 110 -24.77 5.26 -12.23
N SER A 111 -25.46 6.08 -11.44
CA SER A 111 -25.40 7.55 -11.53
C SER A 111 -24.02 8.07 -11.09
N SER A 112 -23.60 9.24 -11.59
CA SER A 112 -22.32 9.84 -11.17
C SER A 112 -22.47 10.42 -9.78
N ARG A 113 -21.43 10.33 -8.96
CA ARG A 113 -21.38 11.13 -7.73
C ARG A 113 -21.24 12.62 -8.08
N GLU A 114 -21.95 13.46 -7.35
CA GLU A 114 -22.07 14.90 -7.63
C GLU A 114 -20.69 15.59 -7.71
N HIS A 115 -19.84 15.34 -6.72
CA HIS A 115 -18.52 15.97 -6.59
C HIS A 115 -17.50 15.55 -7.67
N CYS A 116 -17.78 14.51 -8.46
CA CYS A 116 -16.89 14.02 -9.50
C CYS A 116 -17.58 13.90 -10.87
N LYS A 117 -18.73 14.56 -11.06
CA LYS A 117 -19.57 14.39 -12.26
C LYS A 117 -18.81 14.57 -13.56
N ASN A 118 -18.01 15.63 -13.71
CA ASN A 118 -17.25 15.89 -14.93
C ASN A 118 -16.22 14.80 -15.23
N ILE A 119 -15.53 14.29 -14.20
CA ILE A 119 -14.57 13.19 -14.33
C ILE A 119 -15.31 11.91 -14.73
N ALA A 120 -16.44 11.62 -14.07
CA ALA A 120 -17.28 10.47 -14.40
C ALA A 120 -17.83 10.54 -15.83
N ASP A 121 -18.21 11.72 -16.31
CA ASP A 121 -18.69 11.92 -17.69
C ASP A 121 -17.58 11.71 -18.72
N ILE A 122 -16.34 12.14 -18.43
CA ILE A 122 -15.17 11.81 -19.25
C ILE A 122 -14.97 10.29 -19.31
N VAL A 123 -15.03 9.59 -18.18
CA VAL A 123 -14.88 8.13 -18.13
C VAL A 123 -15.99 7.43 -18.91
N ARG A 124 -17.25 7.86 -18.76
CA ARG A 124 -18.38 7.31 -19.54
C ARG A 124 -18.26 7.56 -21.04
N GLY A 125 -17.68 8.69 -21.43
CA GLY A 125 -17.47 9.05 -22.83
C GLY A 125 -16.35 8.25 -23.51
N ARG A 126 -15.57 7.45 -22.78
CA ARG A 126 -14.45 6.66 -23.30
C ARG A 126 -14.81 5.22 -23.55
N THR A 127 -14.26 4.68 -24.62
CA THR A 127 -14.19 3.23 -24.83
C THR A 127 -13.09 2.62 -23.96
N ALA A 128 -13.22 1.32 -23.65
CA ALA A 128 -12.19 0.58 -22.91
C ALA A 128 -10.81 0.62 -23.60
N LYS A 129 -10.79 0.59 -24.95
CA LYS A 129 -9.54 0.66 -25.74
C LYS A 129 -8.85 2.01 -25.64
N GLU A 130 -9.61 3.10 -25.61
CA GLU A 130 -9.05 4.44 -25.42
C GLU A 130 -8.43 4.56 -24.02
N GLN A 131 -9.11 4.06 -22.98
CA GLN A 131 -8.57 4.08 -21.62
C GLN A 131 -7.33 3.19 -21.47
N GLU A 132 -7.33 2.00 -22.07
CA GLU A 132 -6.18 1.10 -22.08
C GLU A 132 -4.97 1.75 -22.76
N LEU A 133 -5.17 2.46 -23.87
CA LEU A 133 -4.11 3.19 -24.55
C LEU A 133 -3.53 4.32 -23.67
N ILE A 134 -4.37 5.07 -22.98
CA ILE A 134 -3.92 6.12 -22.03
C ILE A 134 -3.07 5.48 -20.92
N ASN A 135 -3.58 4.42 -20.28
CA ASN A 135 -2.87 3.71 -19.21
C ASN A 135 -1.52 3.17 -19.68
N LYS A 136 -1.48 2.58 -20.89
CA LYS A 136 -0.25 2.09 -21.50
C LYS A 136 0.76 3.22 -21.72
N LYS A 137 0.35 4.35 -22.30
CA LYS A 137 1.25 5.49 -22.52
C LYS A 137 1.78 6.07 -21.21
N LEU A 138 0.92 6.24 -20.20
CA LEU A 138 1.35 6.71 -18.88
C LEU A 138 2.37 5.75 -18.23
N THR A 139 2.15 4.44 -18.37
CA THR A 139 3.08 3.40 -17.91
C THR A 139 4.43 3.50 -18.65
N GLU A 140 4.41 3.65 -19.98
CA GLU A 140 5.62 3.80 -20.79
C GLU A 140 6.41 5.06 -20.42
N ARG A 141 5.72 6.19 -20.18
CA ARG A 141 6.36 7.44 -19.74
C ARG A 141 6.99 7.31 -18.36
N LEU A 142 6.28 6.70 -17.41
CA LEU A 142 6.81 6.47 -16.06
C LEU A 142 8.08 5.59 -16.09
N ARG A 143 8.10 4.56 -16.94
CA ARG A 143 9.30 3.76 -17.21
C ARG A 143 10.44 4.61 -17.79
N ASP A 144 10.17 5.52 -18.72
CA ASP A 144 11.19 6.39 -19.32
C ASP A 144 11.85 7.33 -18.28
N HIS A 145 11.19 7.55 -17.14
CA HIS A 145 11.78 8.21 -15.95
C HIS A 145 12.63 7.30 -15.06
N GLY A 146 12.83 6.03 -15.45
CA GLY A 146 13.58 5.03 -14.68
C GLY A 146 12.79 4.45 -13.51
N MET A 147 11.48 4.66 -13.45
CA MET A 147 10.61 4.21 -12.35
C MET A 147 10.06 2.81 -12.60
N SER A 148 10.97 1.85 -12.77
CA SER A 148 10.67 0.41 -12.88
C SER A 148 11.33 -0.36 -11.75
N PHE A 149 10.73 -1.49 -11.36
CA PHE A 149 11.27 -2.33 -10.30
C PHE A 149 11.94 -3.57 -10.87
N THR A 150 12.98 -4.05 -10.19
CA THR A 150 13.58 -5.35 -10.46
C THR A 150 12.74 -6.45 -9.79
N SER A 151 12.17 -7.35 -10.57
CA SER A 151 11.67 -8.64 -10.11
C SER A 151 12.81 -9.65 -10.05
N LYS A 152 12.99 -10.26 -8.86
CA LYS A 152 13.80 -11.46 -8.67
C LYS A 152 12.93 -12.70 -8.88
N THR A 153 12.58 -12.98 -10.13
CA THR A 153 11.92 -14.24 -10.51
C THR A 153 12.91 -15.08 -11.32
N GLY A 154 13.57 -16.03 -10.63
CA GLY A 154 14.61 -16.92 -11.18
C GLY A 154 15.98 -16.24 -11.37
N ASN A 155 16.93 -16.97 -11.98
CA ASN A 155 18.34 -16.55 -12.19
C ASN A 155 18.54 -15.36 -13.14
N LYS A 156 17.50 -14.57 -13.45
CA LYS A 156 17.59 -13.36 -14.28
C LYS A 156 16.87 -12.22 -13.61
N ALA A 157 17.60 -11.14 -13.34
CA ALA A 157 17.00 -9.84 -13.04
C ALA A 157 16.08 -9.47 -14.20
N SER A 158 14.78 -9.44 -13.93
CA SER A 158 13.77 -8.96 -14.88
C SER A 158 13.23 -7.65 -14.35
N PHE A 159 12.98 -6.68 -15.23
CA PHE A 159 12.36 -5.43 -14.83
C PHE A 159 10.85 -5.53 -15.09
N PHE A 160 10.05 -5.02 -14.16
CA PHE A 160 8.63 -4.80 -14.40
C PHE A 160 8.29 -3.32 -14.25
N ASP A 161 7.40 -2.87 -15.14
CA ASP A 161 6.94 -1.49 -15.17
C ASP A 161 5.79 -1.30 -14.18
N VAL A 162 5.84 -0.20 -13.42
CA VAL A 162 4.73 0.24 -12.58
C VAL A 162 3.56 0.62 -13.48
N LYS A 163 2.48 -0.17 -13.44
CA LYS A 163 1.28 0.12 -14.23
C LYS A 163 0.58 1.36 -13.69
N VAL A 164 0.29 2.30 -14.59
CA VAL A 164 -0.40 3.54 -14.25
C VAL A 164 -1.85 3.47 -14.72
N ASN A 165 -2.79 3.74 -13.81
CA ASN A 165 -4.18 3.99 -14.15
C ASN A 165 -4.40 5.50 -14.33
N GLY A 166 -4.83 5.93 -15.52
CA GLY A 166 -5.07 7.34 -15.84
C GLY A 166 -6.39 7.92 -15.32
N ILE A 167 -7.19 7.13 -14.61
CA ILE A 167 -8.44 7.59 -13.96
C ILE A 167 -8.13 7.95 -12.50
N PRO A 168 -8.43 9.19 -12.04
CA PRO A 168 -8.14 9.64 -10.68
C PRO A 168 -9.18 9.14 -9.67
N MET A 169 -8.79 9.04 -8.39
CA MET A 169 -9.64 8.66 -7.26
C MET A 169 -10.12 9.97 -6.72
N VAL A 170 -11.42 10.15 -6.79
CA VAL A 170 -12.02 11.39 -6.35
C VAL A 170 -12.62 11.15 -4.99
N LEU A 171 -12.06 11.83 -3.99
CA LEU A 171 -12.63 11.92 -2.66
C LEU A 171 -13.28 13.28 -2.51
N ASN A 172 -14.40 13.33 -1.79
CA ASN A 172 -14.92 14.62 -1.35
C ASN A 172 -14.01 15.20 -0.25
N ARG A 173 -14.13 16.49 0.01
CA ARG A 173 -13.27 17.21 0.94
C ARG A 173 -13.32 16.64 2.36
N SER A 174 -14.53 16.37 2.87
CA SER A 174 -14.72 15.83 4.22
C SER A 174 -14.06 14.48 4.42
N SER A 175 -14.12 13.59 3.41
CA SER A 175 -13.49 12.28 3.47
C SER A 175 -11.97 12.38 3.43
N PHE A 176 -11.43 13.29 2.61
CA PHE A 176 -10.00 13.58 2.58
C PHE A 176 -9.51 14.16 3.92
N ASP A 177 -10.21 15.15 4.46
CA ASP A 177 -9.83 15.77 5.73
C ASP A 177 -9.89 14.77 6.89
N MET A 178 -10.89 13.89 6.92
CA MET A 178 -10.96 12.78 7.88
C MET A 178 -9.77 11.84 7.75
N LEU A 179 -9.37 11.45 6.54
CA LEU A 179 -8.16 10.63 6.33
C LEU A 179 -6.91 11.33 6.86
N VAL A 180 -6.71 12.61 6.54
CA VAL A 180 -5.53 13.38 6.98
C VAL A 180 -5.50 13.57 8.49
N GLN A 181 -6.61 13.97 9.10
CA GLN A 181 -6.71 14.19 10.56
C GLN A 181 -6.47 12.88 11.30
N SER A 182 -7.11 11.80 10.86
CA SER A 182 -6.92 10.48 11.47
C SER A 182 -5.48 9.99 11.34
N THR A 183 -4.80 10.23 10.20
CA THR A 183 -3.37 9.91 10.04
C THR A 183 -2.54 10.67 11.06
N ALA A 184 -2.73 11.98 11.13
CA ALA A 184 -1.95 12.86 11.98
C ALA A 184 -2.06 12.45 13.46
N THR A 185 -3.25 12.05 13.90
CA THR A 185 -3.52 11.58 15.26
C THR A 185 -2.71 10.32 15.60
N VAL A 186 -2.69 9.32 14.72
CA VAL A 186 -1.90 8.09 14.93
C VAL A 186 -0.39 8.38 14.89
N LEU A 187 0.08 9.20 13.93
CA LEU A 187 1.51 9.51 13.86
C LEU A 187 1.99 10.27 15.11
N ARG A 188 1.17 11.15 15.67
CA ARG A 188 1.46 11.83 16.94
C ARG A 188 1.50 10.85 18.11
N SER A 189 0.56 9.90 18.19
CA SER A 189 0.59 8.89 19.24
C SER A 189 1.82 7.99 19.17
N ASN A 190 2.20 7.57 17.96
CA ASN A 190 3.38 6.72 17.78
C ASN A 190 4.65 7.49 18.11
N ARG A 191 4.74 8.78 17.77
CA ARG A 191 5.87 9.63 18.16
C ARG A 191 6.04 9.68 19.68
N VAL A 192 4.96 9.92 20.42
CA VAL A 192 5.02 9.98 21.89
C VAL A 192 5.34 8.61 22.48
N LEU A 193 4.82 7.52 21.89
CA LEU A 193 5.18 6.16 22.27
C LEU A 193 6.69 5.90 22.10
N GLU A 194 7.28 6.28 20.96
CA GLU A 194 8.72 6.12 20.72
C GLU A 194 9.56 6.98 21.67
N GLN A 195 9.16 8.23 21.91
CA GLN A 195 9.81 9.08 22.91
C GLN A 195 9.78 8.45 24.31
N ALA A 196 8.64 7.87 24.71
CA ALA A 196 8.51 7.17 25.96
C ALA A 196 9.34 5.87 26.01
N PHE A 197 9.39 5.13 24.90
CA PHE A 197 10.09 3.85 24.80
C PHE A 197 11.62 4.03 24.80
N PHE A 198 12.13 4.89 23.93
CA PHE A 198 13.57 5.13 23.78
C PHE A 198 14.16 6.06 24.85
N SER A 199 13.35 6.78 25.63
CA SER A 199 13.88 7.59 26.75
C SER A 199 14.27 6.78 27.98
N GLN A 200 13.94 5.48 28.00
CA GLN A 200 14.11 4.60 29.14
C GLN A 200 15.05 3.45 28.78
N ASP A 201 15.65 2.84 29.80
CA ASP A 201 16.27 1.52 29.62
C ASP A 201 15.20 0.48 29.26
N LEU A 202 15.56 -0.53 28.46
CA LEU A 202 14.68 -1.60 27.98
C LEU A 202 13.96 -2.33 29.12
N SER A 203 14.67 -2.52 30.24
CA SER A 203 14.12 -3.16 31.45
C SER A 203 13.06 -2.27 32.14
N GLY A 204 13.19 -0.94 32.00
CA GLY A 204 12.29 0.05 32.58
C GLY A 204 11.00 0.29 31.79
N ALA A 205 10.95 -0.09 30.51
CA ALA A 205 9.76 0.08 29.68
C ALA A 205 8.62 -0.91 30.09
N THR A 206 7.84 -0.55 31.10
CA THR A 206 6.61 -1.24 31.54
C THR A 206 5.34 -0.48 31.15
N PRO A 207 4.15 -1.10 31.18
CA PRO A 207 2.87 -0.39 30.96
C PRO A 207 2.72 0.89 31.80
N GLU A 208 3.10 0.85 33.08
CA GLU A 208 3.02 1.97 34.01
C GLU A 208 4.01 3.08 33.64
N SER A 209 5.21 2.70 33.21
CA SER A 209 6.22 3.65 32.76
C SER A 209 5.76 4.41 31.50
N ILE A 210 5.13 3.70 30.55
CA ILE A 210 4.59 4.29 29.32
C ILE A 210 3.41 5.19 29.65
N LYS A 211 2.48 4.76 30.51
CA LYS A 211 1.39 5.60 31.01
C LYS A 211 1.91 6.90 31.62
N SER A 212 2.94 6.80 32.45
CA SER A 212 3.55 7.95 33.12
C SER A 212 4.23 8.90 32.13
N ALA A 213 5.01 8.37 31.19
CA ALA A 213 5.70 9.14 30.16
C ALA A 213 4.71 9.82 29.19
N VAL A 214 3.67 9.11 28.75
CA VAL A 214 2.60 9.66 27.91
C VAL A 214 1.85 10.77 28.64
N LYS A 215 1.53 10.58 29.93
CA LYS A 215 0.91 11.62 30.76
C LYS A 215 1.81 12.86 30.90
N ALA A 216 3.11 12.66 31.10
CA ALA A 216 4.06 13.77 31.17
C ALA A 216 4.17 14.54 29.84
N ALA A 217 4.15 13.83 28.70
CA ALA A 217 4.26 14.43 27.38
C ALA A 217 2.98 15.12 26.88
N THR A 218 1.81 14.59 27.24
CA THR A 218 0.51 15.01 26.68
C THR A 218 -0.39 15.74 27.69
N GLY A 219 -0.12 15.60 28.99
CA GLY A 219 -1.02 16.03 30.06
C GLY A 219 -2.26 15.14 30.23
N LYS A 220 -2.41 14.07 29.46
CA LYS A 220 -3.60 13.19 29.44
C LYS A 220 -3.26 11.77 29.89
N GLU A 221 -4.19 11.10 30.54
CA GLU A 221 -4.04 9.70 30.96
C GLU A 221 -4.58 8.73 29.91
N ILE A 222 -3.95 7.57 29.77
CA ILE A 222 -4.45 6.47 28.96
C ILE A 222 -5.55 5.77 29.76
N THR A 223 -6.82 5.97 29.40
CA THR A 223 -7.97 5.39 30.11
C THR A 223 -8.50 4.10 29.48
N ASP A 224 -8.37 3.96 28.16
CA ASP A 224 -9.09 2.94 27.38
C ASP A 224 -8.23 1.72 27.02
N CYS A 225 -7.13 1.52 27.75
CA CYS A 225 -6.17 0.44 27.48
C CYS A 225 -5.87 -0.38 28.74
N SER A 226 -5.98 -1.69 28.61
CA SER A 226 -5.54 -2.62 29.66
C SER A 226 -4.01 -2.72 29.71
N ASP A 227 -3.47 -3.07 30.88
CA ASP A 227 -2.03 -3.32 31.02
C ASP A 227 -1.57 -4.51 30.17
N LYS A 228 -2.47 -5.46 29.89
CA LYS A 228 -2.22 -6.59 28.99
C LYS A 228 -1.98 -6.11 27.56
N GLU A 229 -2.80 -5.21 27.04
CA GLU A 229 -2.62 -4.65 25.68
C GLU A 229 -1.31 -3.87 25.59
N LEU A 230 -1.04 -2.99 26.56
CA LEU A 230 0.23 -2.25 26.59
C LEU A 230 1.44 -3.18 26.70
N ALA A 231 1.35 -4.27 27.47
CA ALA A 231 2.42 -5.26 27.57
C ALA A 231 2.65 -5.98 26.23
N VAL A 232 1.59 -6.30 25.47
CA VAL A 232 1.73 -6.88 24.12
C VAL A 232 2.46 -5.91 23.18
N MET A 233 2.03 -4.66 23.14
CA MET A 233 2.66 -3.61 22.33
C MET A 233 4.14 -3.43 22.68
N LEU A 234 4.46 -3.31 23.97
CA LEU A 234 5.83 -3.15 24.44
C LEU A 234 6.69 -4.39 24.14
N ASN A 235 6.11 -5.59 24.26
CA ASN A 235 6.82 -6.81 23.94
C ASN A 235 7.17 -6.88 22.44
N SER A 236 6.26 -6.46 21.56
CA SER A 236 6.54 -6.33 20.12
C SER A 236 7.69 -5.36 19.86
N MET A 237 7.65 -4.16 20.46
CA MET A 237 8.71 -3.16 20.27
C MET A 237 10.07 -3.65 20.78
N LYS A 238 10.14 -4.18 22.02
CA LYS A 238 11.40 -4.67 22.64
C LYS A 238 12.10 -5.78 21.86
N HIS A 239 11.32 -6.61 21.18
CA HIS A 239 11.81 -7.76 20.41
C HIS A 239 11.83 -7.49 18.91
N SER A 240 11.57 -6.26 18.48
CA SER A 240 11.79 -5.86 17.11
C SER A 240 13.27 -6.01 16.78
N ILE A 241 13.57 -6.63 15.64
CA ILE A 241 14.95 -6.73 15.14
C ILE A 241 15.52 -5.34 14.82
N TYR A 242 14.66 -4.35 14.56
CA TYR A 242 15.04 -2.97 14.24
C TYR A 242 15.25 -2.09 15.47
N ASP A 243 15.10 -2.64 16.69
CA ASP A 243 15.39 -1.89 17.90
C ASP A 243 16.91 -1.76 18.12
N ILE A 244 17.45 -0.62 17.74
CA ILE A 244 18.85 -0.25 17.97
C ILE A 244 19.00 0.18 19.44
N LYS A 245 19.46 -0.77 20.27
CA LYS A 245 19.54 -0.62 21.73
C LYS A 245 20.34 0.61 22.19
N LYS A 246 21.30 1.07 21.39
CA LYS A 246 22.10 2.27 21.65
C LYS A 246 21.25 3.56 21.78
N PHE A 247 20.05 3.60 21.18
CA PHE A 247 19.16 4.75 21.30
C PHE A 247 18.30 4.76 22.57
N HIS A 248 18.37 3.74 23.43
CA HIS A 248 17.71 3.79 24.74
C HIS A 248 18.46 4.74 25.69
N ALA A 249 18.06 6.01 25.71
CA ALA A 249 18.70 7.04 26.51
C ALA A 249 17.76 8.22 26.85
N PRO A 250 17.89 8.85 28.04
CA PRO A 250 16.99 9.91 28.50
C PRO A 250 16.78 11.07 27.52
N GLN A 251 17.83 11.45 26.77
CA GLN A 251 17.73 12.52 25.78
C GLN A 251 16.68 12.26 24.69
N MET A 252 16.36 10.99 24.38
CA MET A 252 15.40 10.64 23.33
C MET A 252 13.95 11.02 23.67
N ALA A 253 13.66 11.39 24.92
CA ALA A 253 12.35 11.93 25.32
C ALA A 253 11.93 13.15 24.47
N GLY A 254 12.90 13.92 23.96
CA GLY A 254 12.67 15.07 23.09
C GLY A 254 12.95 14.82 21.62
N TYR A 255 13.30 13.61 21.19
CA TYR A 255 13.67 13.37 19.79
C TYR A 255 12.43 13.45 18.88
N PRO A 256 12.50 14.14 17.72
CA PRO A 256 11.37 14.25 16.81
C PRO A 256 11.26 13.01 15.89
N PHE A 257 10.87 11.88 16.50
CA PHE A 257 10.56 10.61 15.84
C PHE A 257 9.45 10.77 14.78
N ILE A 258 9.35 9.83 13.83
CA ILE A 258 8.24 9.74 12.86
C ILE A 258 8.03 11.07 12.11
N SER A 259 9.01 11.48 11.31
CA SER A 259 8.88 12.70 10.51
C SER A 259 8.30 12.45 9.13
N ILE A 260 8.69 11.35 8.49
CA ILE A 260 8.27 10.98 7.14
C ILE A 260 7.79 9.54 7.17
N VAL A 261 6.51 9.33 6.87
CA VAL A 261 5.86 8.01 6.87
C VAL A 261 5.02 7.89 5.61
N GLY A 262 5.10 6.74 4.95
CA GLY A 262 4.13 6.34 3.93
C GLY A 262 3.01 5.57 4.61
N VAL A 263 1.76 5.92 4.35
CA VAL A 263 0.63 5.18 4.91
C VAL A 263 -0.17 4.63 3.76
N ASP A 264 -0.33 3.30 3.75
CA ASP A 264 -1.13 2.61 2.74
C ASP A 264 -2.58 2.66 3.21
N ALA A 265 -3.21 3.79 2.93
CA ALA A 265 -4.57 4.07 3.30
C ALA A 265 -5.56 3.63 2.21
N MET A 266 -6.67 3.05 2.65
CA MET A 266 -7.82 2.78 1.82
C MET A 266 -9.08 3.15 2.59
N PRO A 267 -10.07 3.76 1.94
CA PRO A 267 -11.38 3.87 2.54
C PRO A 267 -12.05 2.50 2.50
N GLU A 268 -12.75 2.17 3.58
CA GLU A 268 -13.51 0.92 3.70
C GLU A 268 -14.72 0.86 2.75
N THR A 269 -15.08 1.98 2.13
CA THR A 269 -16.18 2.03 1.18
C THR A 269 -16.00 3.21 0.25
N SER A 270 -16.58 3.10 -0.94
CA SER A 270 -16.67 4.23 -1.85
C SER A 270 -17.81 5.20 -1.50
N ASP A 271 -18.70 4.85 -0.56
CA ASP A 271 -19.74 5.75 -0.03
C ASP A 271 -19.13 6.78 0.93
N PRO A 272 -19.08 8.08 0.56
CA PRO A 272 -18.47 9.10 1.40
C PRO A 272 -19.15 9.28 2.77
N LYS A 273 -20.41 8.85 2.93
CA LYS A 273 -21.16 8.94 4.19
C LYS A 273 -20.78 7.85 5.19
N LYS A 274 -20.13 6.78 4.72
CA LYS A 274 -19.74 5.61 5.51
C LYS A 274 -18.22 5.40 5.50
N LEU A 275 -17.48 6.41 5.06
CA LEU A 275 -16.05 6.30 4.86
C LEU A 275 -15.35 6.21 6.22
N ARG A 276 -14.74 5.05 6.49
CA ARG A 276 -13.84 4.83 7.62
C ARG A 276 -12.39 4.82 7.11
N PRO A 277 -11.46 5.52 7.78
CA PRO A 277 -10.06 5.47 7.42
C PRO A 277 -9.47 4.11 7.85
N VAL A 278 -9.03 3.31 6.88
CA VAL A 278 -8.43 1.99 7.12
C VAL A 278 -7.01 1.97 6.55
N TYR A 279 -6.02 1.61 7.36
CA TYR A 279 -4.63 1.55 6.92
C TYR A 279 -4.19 0.10 6.81
N ALA A 280 -3.86 -0.33 5.59
CA ALA A 280 -3.36 -1.68 5.36
C ALA A 280 -1.99 -1.89 6.04
N GLU A 281 -1.17 -0.84 5.99
CA GLU A 281 0.24 -0.85 6.37
C GLU A 281 0.72 0.57 6.62
N GLY A 282 1.63 0.74 7.57
CA GLY A 282 2.37 1.99 7.75
C GLY A 282 3.83 1.75 7.42
N ASN A 283 4.34 2.40 6.39
CA ASN A 283 5.72 2.32 5.95
C ASN A 283 6.53 3.42 6.66
N TYR A 284 7.00 3.11 7.88
CA TYR A 284 7.70 4.09 8.72
C TYR A 284 9.19 4.21 8.39
N GLY A 285 9.85 3.12 7.98
CA GLY A 285 11.31 3.13 7.74
C GLY A 285 11.73 3.95 6.53
N THR A 286 11.39 3.48 5.32
CA THR A 286 11.91 4.03 4.06
C THR A 286 10.82 4.13 2.99
N PRO A 287 9.74 4.91 3.22
CA PRO A 287 8.62 5.00 2.29
C PRO A 287 9.05 5.51 0.92
N SER A 288 8.44 4.96 -0.14
CA SER A 288 8.81 5.22 -1.54
C SER A 288 7.63 5.72 -2.37
N GLY A 289 7.91 6.20 -3.59
CA GLY A 289 6.88 6.54 -4.57
C GLY A 289 6.48 8.02 -4.63
N MET A 290 7.15 8.89 -3.85
CA MET A 290 6.94 10.35 -3.94
C MET A 290 7.21 10.87 -5.35
N SER A 291 8.31 10.46 -6.00
CA SER A 291 8.63 10.85 -7.37
C SER A 291 7.63 10.33 -8.40
N ASN A 292 7.13 9.10 -8.20
CA ASN A 292 6.18 8.47 -9.13
C ASN A 292 4.94 9.35 -9.31
N ILE A 293 4.37 9.87 -8.22
CA ILE A 293 3.19 10.72 -8.26
C ILE A 293 3.44 11.99 -9.09
N ARG A 294 4.59 12.65 -8.89
CA ARG A 294 4.93 13.87 -9.63
C ARG A 294 5.10 13.61 -11.13
N TYR A 295 5.78 12.52 -11.50
CA TYR A 295 5.94 12.15 -12.92
C TYR A 295 4.61 11.76 -13.55
N VAL A 296 3.80 10.95 -12.86
CA VAL A 296 2.44 10.59 -13.33
C VAL A 296 1.60 11.84 -13.59
N ILE A 297 1.59 12.83 -12.68
CA ILE A 297 0.84 14.08 -12.89
C ILE A 297 1.37 14.86 -14.11
N SER A 298 2.69 14.96 -14.26
CA SER A 298 3.33 15.62 -15.41
C SER A 298 2.94 14.97 -16.74
N ASP A 299 2.93 13.64 -16.80
CA ASP A 299 2.65 12.91 -18.02
C ASP A 299 1.15 12.79 -18.30
N TRP A 300 0.33 12.83 -17.25
CA TRP A 300 -1.12 12.89 -17.37
C TRP A 300 -1.60 14.14 -18.09
N ILE A 301 -0.96 15.29 -17.86
CA ILE A 301 -1.21 16.54 -18.62
C ILE A 301 -1.00 16.33 -20.13
N LYS A 302 -0.02 15.52 -20.51
CA LYS A 302 0.37 15.31 -21.91
C LYS A 302 -0.49 14.25 -22.58
N GLU A 303 -0.69 13.13 -21.90
CA GLU A 303 -1.32 11.94 -22.47
C GLU A 303 -2.85 11.94 -22.32
N ASP A 304 -3.39 12.70 -21.35
CA ASP A 304 -4.81 12.84 -21.11
C ASP A 304 -5.20 14.29 -20.69
N PRO A 305 -5.09 15.26 -21.62
CA PRO A 305 -5.35 16.66 -21.32
C PRO A 305 -6.80 16.93 -20.91
N ALA A 306 -7.76 16.12 -21.39
CA ALA A 306 -9.17 16.25 -21.02
C ALA A 306 -9.40 15.92 -19.55
N MET A 307 -8.84 14.81 -19.07
CA MET A 307 -8.92 14.46 -17.66
C MET A 307 -8.11 15.42 -16.78
N ALA A 308 -6.89 15.76 -17.20
CA ALA A 308 -6.03 16.68 -16.48
C ALA A 308 -6.69 18.06 -16.28
N LYS A 309 -7.40 18.57 -17.29
CA LYS A 309 -8.15 19.83 -17.20
C LYS A 309 -9.21 19.82 -16.10
N GLU A 310 -9.90 18.69 -15.92
CA GLU A 310 -10.95 18.56 -14.90
C GLU A 310 -10.40 18.22 -13.51
N ALA A 311 -9.29 17.51 -13.43
CA ALA A 311 -8.74 17.04 -12.17
C ALA A 311 -7.75 18.01 -11.53
N LEU A 312 -6.81 18.59 -12.29
CA LEU A 312 -5.74 19.43 -11.75
C LEU A 312 -6.21 20.66 -10.98
N PRO A 313 -7.24 21.41 -11.40
CA PRO A 313 -7.74 22.54 -10.61
C PRO A 313 -8.28 22.11 -9.25
N ARG A 314 -8.69 20.84 -9.15
CA ARG A 314 -9.12 20.24 -7.90
C ARG A 314 -7.91 19.71 -7.13
N MET A 315 -6.74 19.47 -7.70
CA MET A 315 -5.59 18.87 -7.00
C MET A 315 -4.99 19.81 -5.95
N ALA A 316 -4.57 19.27 -4.79
CA ALA A 316 -3.78 20.07 -3.86
C ALA A 316 -2.47 20.48 -4.52
N LYS A 317 -2.02 21.72 -4.28
CA LYS A 317 -0.70 22.15 -4.75
C LYS A 317 0.35 21.20 -4.20
N ASP A 318 1.10 20.56 -5.09
CA ASP A 318 2.19 19.67 -4.72
C ASP A 318 3.33 20.47 -4.08
N ASN A 319 3.33 20.50 -2.75
CA ASN A 319 4.41 21.04 -1.92
C ASN A 319 5.24 19.91 -1.30
N THR A 320 5.11 18.66 -1.76
CA THR A 320 5.66 17.47 -1.10
C THR A 320 7.15 17.60 -0.78
N TYR A 321 7.96 18.00 -1.76
CA TYR A 321 9.42 18.12 -1.58
C TYR A 321 9.84 19.32 -0.75
N LYS A 322 9.08 20.42 -0.84
CA LYS A 322 9.27 21.59 0.02
C LYS A 322 8.98 21.21 1.47
N ASN A 323 7.84 20.58 1.73
CA ASN A 323 7.44 20.12 3.06
C ASN A 323 8.43 19.09 3.62
N LEU A 324 8.94 18.18 2.78
CA LEU A 324 9.99 17.24 3.17
C LEU A 324 11.22 17.99 3.69
N ARG A 325 11.76 18.91 2.89
CA ARG A 325 12.93 19.70 3.30
C ARG A 325 12.67 20.50 4.57
N GLU A 326 11.55 21.24 4.61
CA GLU A 326 11.18 22.04 5.78
C GLU A 326 11.04 21.19 7.04
N THR A 327 10.48 19.98 6.93
CA THR A 327 10.33 19.05 8.05
C THR A 327 11.68 18.57 8.57
N ILE A 328 12.60 18.19 7.68
CA ILE A 328 13.94 17.72 8.07
C ILE A 328 14.74 18.89 8.66
N ASP A 329 14.73 20.06 8.01
CA ASP A 329 15.41 21.26 8.49
C ASP A 329 14.86 21.70 9.86
N SER A 330 13.53 21.70 10.05
CA SER A 330 12.91 22.10 11.32
C SER A 330 13.22 21.12 12.45
N ASN A 331 13.17 19.82 12.17
CA ASN A 331 13.47 18.79 13.17
C ASN A 331 14.95 18.78 13.53
N ALA A 332 15.83 18.97 12.54
CA ALA A 332 17.26 19.14 12.74
C ALA A 332 17.57 20.36 13.61
N SER A 333 16.97 21.50 13.31
CA SER A 333 17.16 22.72 14.10
C SER A 333 16.65 22.56 15.52
N TYR A 334 15.45 21.97 15.70
CA TYR A 334 14.88 21.70 17.00
C TYR A 334 15.75 20.75 17.84
N TRP A 335 16.19 19.63 17.25
CA TRP A 335 16.95 18.61 17.98
C TRP A 335 18.37 19.06 18.32
N THR A 336 19.05 19.69 17.37
CA THR A 336 20.47 20.07 17.51
C THR A 336 20.68 21.44 18.14
N GLY A 337 19.64 22.29 18.16
CA GLY A 337 19.75 23.69 18.54
C GLY A 337 20.53 24.55 17.54
N ARG A 338 20.81 24.03 16.33
CA ARG A 338 21.58 24.72 15.29
C ARG A 338 20.71 25.13 14.12
N SER A 339 20.82 26.37 13.68
CA SER A 339 20.15 26.88 12.47
C SER A 339 21.13 27.09 11.29
N ASP A 340 22.43 26.87 11.51
CA ASP A 340 23.50 27.11 10.53
C ASP A 340 23.95 25.85 9.77
N GLY A 341 23.35 24.70 10.09
CA GLY A 341 23.61 23.44 9.40
C GLY A 341 22.78 23.26 8.14
N ILE A 342 23.16 22.27 7.34
CA ILE A 342 22.42 21.82 6.15
C ILE A 342 21.76 20.47 6.40
N SER A 343 20.73 20.18 5.61
CA SER A 343 20.17 18.83 5.49
C SER A 343 20.61 18.17 4.18
N VAL A 344 20.89 16.87 4.24
CA VAL A 344 21.32 16.06 3.09
C VAL A 344 20.42 14.82 2.95
N ILE A 345 20.48 14.18 1.78
CA ILE A 345 19.83 12.90 1.52
C ILE A 345 20.88 11.80 1.46
N VAL A 346 20.67 10.73 2.21
CA VAL A 346 21.46 9.49 2.10
C VAL A 346 20.59 8.41 1.48
N GLY A 347 21.04 7.86 0.36
CA GLY A 347 20.33 6.84 -0.39
C GLY A 347 20.75 5.43 0.00
N PRO A 348 19.98 4.40 -0.40
CA PRO A 348 20.29 3.00 -0.15
C PRO A 348 21.36 2.40 -1.11
N GLY A 349 22.18 3.24 -1.75
CA GLY A 349 23.17 2.84 -2.75
C GLY A 349 22.64 2.77 -4.19
N VAL A 350 23.55 2.73 -5.17
CA VAL A 350 23.24 2.72 -6.62
C VAL A 350 22.64 1.41 -7.13
N HIS A 351 22.81 0.32 -6.39
CA HIS A 351 22.29 -1.00 -6.73
C HIS A 351 20.86 -1.25 -6.23
N ASN A 352 20.29 -0.29 -5.50
CA ASN A 352 18.92 -0.40 -4.99
C ASN A 352 17.91 0.11 -6.03
N GLY A 353 16.82 -0.63 -6.26
CA GLY A 353 15.77 -0.26 -7.21
C GLY A 353 15.06 1.07 -6.89
N ALA A 354 15.14 1.57 -5.66
CA ALA A 354 14.60 2.86 -5.28
C ALA A 354 15.54 4.05 -5.56
N HIS A 355 16.78 3.82 -6.02
CA HIS A 355 17.76 4.87 -6.26
C HIS A 355 17.24 6.02 -7.18
N PRO A 356 16.52 5.75 -8.29
CA PRO A 356 15.94 6.81 -9.12
C PRO A 356 14.93 7.72 -8.40
N ASP A 357 14.15 7.17 -7.47
CA ASP A 357 13.22 7.94 -6.61
C ASP A 357 14.01 8.85 -5.66
N VAL A 358 15.07 8.34 -5.03
CA VAL A 358 15.92 9.13 -4.12
C VAL A 358 16.63 10.28 -4.85
N ALA A 359 17.20 10.01 -6.03
CA ALA A 359 17.81 11.05 -6.86
C ALA A 359 16.80 12.13 -7.27
N SER A 360 15.57 11.72 -7.62
CA SER A 360 14.49 12.67 -7.92
C SER A 360 14.08 13.49 -6.69
N ILE A 361 14.01 12.87 -5.51
CA ILE A 361 13.73 13.59 -4.26
C ILE A 361 14.81 14.63 -3.97
N SER A 362 16.10 14.30 -4.16
CA SER A 362 17.20 15.28 -4.04
C SER A 362 17.00 16.46 -4.99
N TYR A 363 16.76 16.18 -6.27
CA TYR A 363 16.56 17.22 -7.28
C TYR A 363 15.39 18.16 -6.92
N PHE A 364 14.23 17.61 -6.54
CA PHE A 364 13.04 18.41 -6.27
C PHE A 364 13.04 19.08 -4.89
N SER A 365 13.72 18.53 -3.88
CA SER A 365 13.83 19.15 -2.55
C SER A 365 14.99 20.14 -2.46
N GLY A 366 15.99 20.02 -3.34
CA GLY A 366 17.23 20.80 -3.29
C GLY A 366 18.15 20.41 -2.13
N MET A 367 17.91 19.26 -1.48
CA MET A 367 18.85 18.68 -0.50
C MET A 367 19.96 17.92 -1.25
N PRO A 368 21.25 18.13 -0.94
CA PRO A 368 22.35 17.39 -1.56
C PRO A 368 22.19 15.89 -1.39
N PHE A 369 22.32 15.13 -2.48
CA PHE A 369 22.41 13.67 -2.43
C PHE A 369 23.85 13.26 -2.20
N VAL A 370 24.08 12.48 -1.15
CA VAL A 370 25.42 12.08 -0.69
C VAL A 370 25.46 10.59 -0.35
N GLU A 371 26.63 10.00 -0.47
CA GLU A 371 26.94 8.70 0.11
C GLU A 371 27.35 8.85 1.58
N LYS A 372 27.27 7.76 2.36
CA LYS A 372 27.72 7.78 3.76
C LYS A 372 29.22 8.07 3.86
N SER A 373 30.00 7.66 2.86
CA SER A 373 31.43 7.92 2.71
C SER A 373 31.77 9.41 2.51
N ASP A 374 30.84 10.20 1.99
CA ASP A 374 30.98 11.65 1.87
C ASP A 374 30.84 12.37 3.22
N LEU A 375 30.29 11.70 4.24
CA LEU A 375 30.08 12.24 5.57
C LEU A 375 31.20 11.81 6.52
N TYR A 376 31.63 12.70 7.39
CA TYR A 376 32.58 12.38 8.47
C TYR A 376 32.24 13.15 9.76
N ILE A 377 32.80 12.70 10.88
CA ILE A 377 32.66 13.37 12.18
C ILE A 377 33.93 14.18 12.46
N ASP A 378 33.79 15.49 12.70
CA ASP A 378 34.91 16.35 13.07
C ASP A 378 35.32 16.16 14.55
N ALA A 379 36.47 16.71 14.94
CA ALA A 379 36.97 16.65 16.32
C ALA A 379 35.98 17.22 17.39
N GLY A 380 35.00 18.03 16.99
CA GLY A 380 33.94 18.55 17.85
C GLY A 380 32.69 17.67 17.90
N GLY A 381 32.71 16.51 17.25
CA GLY A 381 31.59 15.58 17.16
C GLY A 381 30.51 16.01 16.15
N ASN A 382 30.76 17.02 15.32
CA ASN A 382 29.78 17.46 14.32
C ASN A 382 29.91 16.62 13.05
N VAL A 383 28.77 16.30 12.43
CA VAL A 383 28.74 15.66 11.12
C VAL A 383 29.05 16.71 10.05
N ARG A 384 29.93 16.37 9.13
CA ARG A 384 30.40 17.24 8.05
C ARG A 384 30.26 16.55 6.71
N LEU A 385 29.88 17.32 5.69
CA LEU A 385 29.92 16.86 4.31
C LEU A 385 31.28 17.20 3.70
N ASN A 386 32.04 16.19 3.31
CA ASN A 386 33.28 16.35 2.56
C ASN A 386 32.95 16.77 1.13
N THR A 387 33.17 18.05 0.82
CA THR A 387 32.90 18.60 -0.52
C THR A 387 34.05 18.38 -1.50
N GLY A 388 35.16 17.77 -1.08
CA GLY A 388 36.39 17.65 -1.86
C GLY A 388 37.11 18.99 -2.15
N ALA A 389 36.51 20.13 -1.78
CA ALA A 389 37.07 21.46 -1.96
C ALA A 389 37.94 21.88 -0.76
N SER A 390 38.91 22.76 -0.98
CA SER A 390 39.75 23.37 0.08
C SER A 390 39.00 24.33 1.03
N GLN A 391 37.68 24.44 0.91
CA GLN A 391 36.81 25.28 1.73
C GLN A 391 36.33 24.56 3.01
N ALA A 392 35.74 25.34 3.93
CA ALA A 392 35.12 24.81 5.13
C ALA A 392 33.95 23.88 4.79
N HIS A 393 34.10 22.61 5.14
CA HIS A 393 33.06 21.58 4.98
C HIS A 393 31.81 21.94 5.80
N PRO A 394 30.60 21.98 5.20
CA PRO A 394 29.40 22.42 5.89
C PRO A 394 29.02 21.41 6.99
N VAL A 395 28.42 21.93 8.08
CA VAL A 395 27.85 21.09 9.13
C VAL A 395 26.56 20.48 8.62
N VAL A 396 26.46 19.16 8.69
CA VAL A 396 25.21 18.43 8.42
C VAL A 396 24.48 18.28 9.74
N THR A 397 23.30 18.90 9.86
CA THR A 397 22.44 18.79 11.05
C THR A 397 21.24 17.89 10.82
N GLY A 398 20.85 17.67 9.56
CA GLY A 398 19.73 16.82 9.17
C GLY A 398 20.11 15.81 8.11
N ILE A 399 19.65 14.57 8.26
CA ILE A 399 19.69 13.54 7.22
C ILE A 399 18.26 13.09 6.94
N TYR A 400 17.85 13.18 5.68
CA TYR A 400 16.76 12.36 5.18
C TYR A 400 17.36 11.07 4.60
N SER A 401 17.24 9.98 5.34
CA SER A 401 17.75 8.68 4.91
C SER A 401 16.65 7.87 4.24
N ARG A 402 16.99 7.33 3.09
CA ARG A 402 16.27 6.24 2.42
C ARG A 402 17.03 4.91 2.50
N ALA A 403 18.20 4.91 3.13
CA ALA A 403 18.80 3.70 3.68
C ALA A 403 18.06 3.31 4.97
N GLU A 404 17.93 2.01 5.20
CA GLU A 404 17.36 1.47 6.44
C GLU A 404 18.28 1.79 7.64
N GLU A 405 17.73 1.86 8.85
CA GLU A 405 18.41 2.39 10.05
C GLU A 405 19.73 1.67 10.30
N SER A 406 19.73 0.34 10.21
CA SER A 406 20.90 -0.50 10.45
C SER A 406 22.03 -0.24 9.46
N PHE A 407 21.71 0.08 8.20
CA PHE A 407 22.70 0.44 7.18
C PHE A 407 23.27 1.84 7.42
N LEU A 408 22.40 2.81 7.75
CA LEU A 408 22.85 4.17 8.06
C LEU A 408 23.76 4.18 9.28
N PHE A 409 23.38 3.48 10.35
CA PHE A 409 24.10 3.46 11.62
C PHE A 409 25.12 2.33 11.75
N ASN A 410 25.33 1.52 10.70
CA ASN A 410 26.21 0.35 10.79
C ASN A 410 27.56 0.71 11.41
N GLU A 411 27.84 0.09 12.55
CA GLU A 411 29.05 0.22 13.34
C GLU A 411 29.20 -1.03 14.23
N LYS A 412 30.30 -1.13 15.00
CA LYS A 412 30.64 -2.34 15.77
C LYS A 412 29.48 -2.90 16.62
N ASP A 413 28.67 -2.03 17.22
CA ASP A 413 27.57 -2.43 18.12
C ASP A 413 26.19 -2.33 17.44
N ILE A 414 26.13 -1.96 16.16
CA ILE A 414 24.92 -1.85 15.34
C ILE A 414 25.15 -2.60 14.02
N PRO A 415 24.82 -3.90 13.94
CA PRO A 415 24.98 -4.69 12.73
C PRO A 415 23.99 -4.28 11.64
N GLU A 416 24.28 -4.58 10.37
CA GLU A 416 23.27 -4.51 9.30
C GLU A 416 22.21 -5.61 9.49
N ILE A 417 20.95 -5.28 9.22
CA ILE A 417 19.81 -6.16 9.44
C ILE A 417 19.12 -6.52 8.11
N SER A 418 18.89 -7.82 7.92
CA SER A 418 18.05 -8.39 6.87
C SER A 418 16.58 -8.40 7.28
N PRO A 419 15.68 -7.91 6.42
CA PRO A 419 14.26 -8.23 6.57
C PRO A 419 13.97 -9.73 6.30
N ASN A 420 14.82 -10.44 5.54
CA ASN A 420 14.59 -11.85 5.16
C ASN A 420 15.19 -12.87 6.15
N TYR A 421 15.30 -12.50 7.42
CA TYR A 421 16.05 -13.27 8.41
C TYR A 421 15.45 -14.64 8.75
N GLU A 422 14.12 -14.81 8.64
CA GLU A 422 13.46 -16.08 8.97
C GLU A 422 13.83 -17.21 8.01
N GLU A 423 14.07 -16.90 6.73
CA GLU A 423 14.54 -17.86 5.74
C GLU A 423 16.01 -18.24 6.01
N ILE A 424 16.82 -17.23 6.34
CA ILE A 424 18.23 -17.39 6.69
C ILE A 424 18.41 -18.24 7.96
N GLU A 425 17.61 -18.02 9.00
CA GLU A 425 17.64 -18.81 10.23
C GLU A 425 17.37 -20.30 9.96
N LYS A 426 16.36 -20.61 9.14
CA LYS A 426 16.05 -22.01 8.76
C LYS A 426 17.19 -22.66 7.98
N ILE A 427 17.80 -21.92 7.07
CA ILE A 427 18.96 -22.39 6.30
C ILE A 427 20.11 -22.70 7.26
N PHE A 428 20.35 -21.85 8.25
CA PHE A 428 21.43 -22.02 9.20
C PHE A 428 21.23 -23.22 10.14
N ASP A 429 20.03 -23.42 10.67
CA ASP A 429 19.71 -24.59 11.50
C ASP A 429 19.99 -25.89 10.72
N GLY A 430 19.58 -25.96 9.45
CA GLY A 430 19.86 -27.10 8.58
C GLY A 430 21.35 -27.29 8.23
N ILE A 431 22.13 -26.21 8.18
CA ILE A 431 23.59 -26.26 7.94
C ILE A 431 24.33 -26.83 9.15
N ILE A 432 23.98 -26.40 10.37
CA ILE A 432 24.58 -26.95 11.60
C ILE A 432 24.32 -28.45 11.70
N GLU A 433 23.08 -28.87 11.42
CA GLU A 433 22.72 -30.29 11.41
C GLU A 433 23.46 -31.09 10.33
N GLY A 434 23.80 -30.45 9.20
CA GLY A 434 24.46 -31.08 8.06
C GLY A 434 25.99 -31.23 8.18
N ASP A 435 26.66 -30.39 8.97
CA ASP A 435 28.11 -30.45 9.22
C ASP A 435 28.45 -30.15 10.69
N PRO A 436 28.08 -31.06 11.61
CA PRO A 436 28.23 -30.83 13.05
C PRO A 436 29.70 -30.75 13.49
N GLU A 437 30.64 -31.32 12.73
CA GLU A 437 32.07 -31.24 13.04
C GLU A 437 32.63 -29.83 12.79
N LYS A 438 32.28 -29.21 11.65
CA LYS A 438 32.70 -27.84 11.35
C LYS A 438 32.16 -26.83 12.36
N TYR A 439 30.93 -27.03 12.84
CA TYR A 439 30.25 -26.12 13.77
C TYR A 439 30.26 -26.59 15.22
N ALA A 440 31.04 -27.61 15.57
CA ALA A 440 31.11 -28.16 16.92
C ALA A 440 31.40 -27.08 17.98
N CYS A 441 32.31 -26.14 17.67
CA CYS A 441 32.66 -25.07 18.58
C CYS A 441 31.56 -24.00 18.77
N LEU A 442 30.61 -23.85 17.82
CA LEU A 442 29.41 -23.03 18.04
C LEU A 442 28.44 -23.73 18.99
N ALA A 443 28.21 -25.03 18.76
CA ALA A 443 27.32 -25.85 19.57
C ALA A 443 27.80 -25.91 21.04
N GLU A 444 29.10 -26.11 21.27
CA GLU A 444 29.71 -26.09 22.61
C GLU A 444 29.51 -24.75 23.34
N LYS A 445 29.49 -23.64 22.60
CA LYS A 445 29.27 -22.31 23.16
C LYS A 445 27.80 -21.94 23.34
N SER A 446 26.88 -22.80 22.90
CA SER A 446 25.46 -22.45 22.74
C SER A 446 25.29 -21.11 22.00
N ALA A 447 26.20 -20.82 21.06
CA ALA A 447 26.21 -19.57 20.34
C ALA A 447 25.06 -19.58 19.33
N THR A 448 24.13 -18.64 19.46
CA THR A 448 23.02 -18.46 18.52
C THR A 448 23.31 -17.26 17.63
N LEU A 449 22.89 -17.34 16.36
CA LEU A 449 22.88 -16.16 15.51
C LEU A 449 21.92 -15.12 16.10
N ARG A 450 22.35 -13.86 16.04
CA ARG A 450 21.48 -12.73 16.36
C ARG A 450 20.44 -12.63 15.24
N LYS A 451 19.17 -12.60 15.62
CA LYS A 451 18.06 -12.45 14.67
C LYS A 451 18.24 -11.22 13.81
N GLY A 452 18.00 -11.34 12.51
CA GLY A 452 18.11 -10.21 11.59
C GLY A 452 19.52 -9.94 11.07
N VAL A 453 20.60 -10.29 11.79
CA VAL A 453 21.95 -9.82 11.47
C VAL A 453 22.47 -10.40 10.14
N TRP A 454 23.12 -9.54 9.34
CA TRP A 454 23.88 -9.97 8.16
C TRP A 454 25.22 -10.57 8.57
N TYR A 455 25.45 -11.82 8.15
CA TYR A 455 26.70 -12.54 8.37
C TYR A 455 27.44 -12.76 7.05
N ASP A 456 28.75 -13.00 7.15
CA ASP A 456 29.59 -13.40 6.02
C ASP A 456 29.32 -14.88 5.71
N TRP A 457 28.33 -15.11 4.86
CA TRP A 457 27.88 -16.43 4.43
C TRP A 457 28.91 -17.11 3.51
N GLU A 458 29.01 -18.43 3.65
CA GLU A 458 29.68 -19.29 2.70
C GLU A 458 28.66 -19.82 1.68
N TYR A 459 29.03 -19.75 0.40
CA TYR A 459 28.17 -20.15 -0.71
C TYR A 459 28.76 -21.37 -1.43
N ALA A 460 27.89 -22.20 -1.98
CA ALA A 460 28.30 -23.30 -2.85
C ALA A 460 28.97 -22.77 -4.13
N TYR A 461 29.69 -23.64 -4.81
CA TYR A 461 30.18 -23.40 -6.16
C TYR A 461 29.43 -24.29 -7.14
N ASP A 462 29.11 -23.76 -8.32
CA ASP A 462 28.56 -24.53 -9.43
C ASP A 462 29.61 -25.48 -10.05
N GLU A 463 29.19 -26.32 -11.00
CA GLU A 463 30.07 -27.31 -11.65
C GLU A 463 31.27 -26.71 -12.39
N VAL A 464 31.22 -25.40 -12.70
CA VAL A 464 32.30 -24.67 -13.39
C VAL A 464 33.09 -23.76 -12.45
N GLY A 465 32.83 -23.82 -11.14
CA GLY A 465 33.58 -23.12 -10.09
C GLY A 465 33.15 -21.68 -9.84
N ASN A 466 31.98 -21.25 -10.32
CA ASN A 466 31.40 -19.95 -9.94
C ASN A 466 30.63 -20.08 -8.63
N LYS A 467 30.63 -19.02 -7.81
CA LYS A 467 29.79 -18.98 -6.60
C LYS A 467 28.31 -18.99 -6.98
N ASP A 468 27.58 -19.92 -6.39
CA ASP A 468 26.13 -19.97 -6.40
C ASP A 468 25.60 -19.20 -5.18
N PHE A 469 25.32 -17.90 -5.39
CA PHE A 469 24.86 -17.00 -4.33
C PHE A 469 23.46 -17.35 -3.79
N ASP A 470 22.73 -18.24 -4.45
CA ASP A 470 21.42 -18.71 -4.00
C ASP A 470 21.54 -19.95 -3.08
N LYS A 471 22.73 -20.53 -2.95
CA LYS A 471 22.98 -21.72 -2.13
C LYS A 471 24.00 -21.45 -1.03
N ILE A 472 23.49 -21.00 0.11
CA ILE A 472 24.27 -20.87 1.35
C ILE A 472 24.60 -22.28 1.87
N VAL A 473 25.87 -22.52 2.17
CA VAL A 473 26.39 -23.79 2.72
C VAL A 473 27.07 -23.62 4.08
N GLY A 474 27.22 -22.38 4.54
CA GLY A 474 27.85 -22.10 5.82
C GLY A 474 27.84 -20.64 6.24
N VAL A 475 28.38 -20.39 7.42
CA VAL A 475 28.76 -19.05 7.90
C VAL A 475 30.23 -19.06 8.25
N LYS A 476 30.97 -18.01 7.89
CA LYS A 476 32.37 -17.91 8.31
C LYS A 476 32.47 -17.63 9.80
N LEU A 477 33.49 -18.21 10.41
CA LEU A 477 33.78 -18.05 11.84
C LEU A 477 35.10 -17.31 12.03
N ASP A 478 35.21 -16.52 13.10
CA ASP A 478 36.47 -15.95 13.54
C ASP A 478 37.36 -17.00 14.26
N GLU A 479 38.58 -16.61 14.62
CA GLU A 479 39.51 -17.47 15.39
C GLU A 479 38.95 -17.91 16.76
N LYS A 480 37.92 -17.23 17.26
CA LYS A 480 37.22 -17.54 18.50
C LYS A 480 35.92 -18.29 18.25
N CYS A 481 35.69 -18.82 17.05
CA CYS A 481 34.45 -19.50 16.68
C CYS A 481 33.17 -18.66 16.83
N ASN A 482 33.25 -17.33 16.70
CA ASN A 482 32.06 -16.51 16.57
C ASN A 482 31.69 -16.36 15.08
N PRO A 483 30.40 -16.36 14.72
CA PRO A 483 29.95 -16.01 13.38
C PRO A 483 30.45 -14.61 12.99
N LEU A 484 31.09 -14.50 11.82
CA LEU A 484 31.57 -13.23 11.29
C LEU A 484 30.40 -12.44 10.72
N GLU A 485 30.15 -11.27 11.30
CA GLU A 485 29.17 -10.31 10.79
C GLU A 485 29.70 -9.69 9.51
N LEU A 486 28.82 -9.47 8.53
CA LEU A 486 29.21 -8.81 7.29
C LEU A 486 29.61 -7.37 7.63
N GLU A 487 30.83 -6.97 7.26
CA GLU A 487 31.19 -5.56 7.35
C GLU A 487 30.32 -4.75 6.39
N GLY A 488 29.67 -3.71 6.90
CA GLY A 488 28.79 -2.88 6.08
C GLY A 488 29.53 -2.29 4.88
N ILE A 489 28.83 -2.28 3.75
CA ILE A 489 29.39 -1.92 2.44
C ILE A 489 29.75 -0.42 2.41
N ASP A 490 28.96 0.41 3.12
CA ASP A 490 29.15 1.86 3.20
C ASP A 490 29.57 2.29 4.62
N LYS A 491 30.79 2.82 4.72
CA LYS A 491 31.37 3.38 5.95
C LYS A 491 31.43 4.91 5.89
N LEU A 492 31.40 5.55 7.06
CA LEU A 492 31.67 6.99 7.16
C LEU A 492 33.09 7.30 6.67
N GLY A 493 33.25 8.45 6.04
CA GLY A 493 34.54 9.03 5.74
C GLY A 493 35.34 9.38 7.01
N VAL A 494 36.64 9.54 6.83
CA VAL A 494 37.57 10.01 7.88
C VAL A 494 37.70 11.53 7.79
N ASP A 495 37.83 12.21 8.93
CA ASP A 495 38.12 13.65 8.94
C ASP A 495 39.42 13.92 8.17
N PRO A 496 39.38 14.71 7.08
CA PRO A 496 40.57 15.01 6.28
C PRO A 496 41.63 15.80 7.05
N LYS A 497 41.27 16.43 8.18
CA LYS A 497 42.23 17.08 9.09
C LYS A 497 42.95 16.08 9.99
N THR A 498 42.40 14.87 10.15
CA THR A 498 43.01 13.78 10.93
C THR A 498 42.86 12.44 10.21
N PRO A 499 43.54 12.22 9.06
CA PRO A 499 43.33 11.05 8.19
C PRO A 499 43.64 9.68 8.82
N GLY A 500 44.28 9.64 10.00
CA GLY A 500 44.56 8.42 10.76
C GLY A 500 43.62 8.18 11.94
N ALA A 501 42.64 9.06 12.18
CA ALA A 501 41.65 8.86 13.23
C ALA A 501 40.64 7.78 12.82
N LYS A 502 40.10 7.06 13.80
CA LYS A 502 38.96 6.17 13.56
C LYS A 502 37.76 7.01 13.12
N PRO A 503 36.93 6.53 12.17
CA PRO A 503 35.66 7.16 11.86
C PRO A 503 34.83 7.34 13.14
N GLY A 504 34.12 8.47 13.24
CA GLY A 504 33.18 8.69 14.34
C GLY A 504 31.91 7.88 14.18
N SER A 505 30.91 8.15 15.04
CA SER A 505 29.63 7.44 15.06
C SER A 505 28.46 8.39 14.77
N LEU A 506 27.62 8.06 13.79
CA LEU A 506 26.36 8.80 13.56
C LEU A 506 25.40 8.62 14.75
N ALA A 507 25.38 7.45 15.38
CA ALA A 507 24.54 7.19 16.54
C ALA A 507 24.94 8.08 17.73
N ASP A 508 26.26 8.23 17.98
CA ASP A 508 26.75 9.15 19.00
C ASP A 508 26.45 10.61 18.64
N ALA A 509 26.52 10.99 17.36
CA ALA A 509 26.13 12.33 16.91
C ALA A 509 24.63 12.60 17.14
N VAL A 510 23.76 11.61 16.93
CA VAL A 510 22.33 11.72 17.27
C VAL A 510 22.13 11.91 18.77
N LEU A 511 22.70 11.03 19.59
CA LEU A 511 22.59 11.08 21.06
C LEU A 511 23.20 12.36 21.65
N GLY A 512 24.29 12.84 21.04
CA GLY A 512 24.97 14.10 21.37
C GLY A 512 24.27 15.36 20.85
N LYS A 513 23.07 15.23 20.26
CA LYS A 513 22.29 16.35 19.69
C LYS A 513 23.07 17.14 18.63
N LYS A 514 23.85 16.44 17.80
CA LYS A 514 24.61 17.01 16.68
C LYS A 514 23.99 16.70 15.33
N LEU A 515 23.17 15.65 15.27
CA LEU A 515 22.52 15.18 14.06
C LEU A 515 21.07 14.79 14.36
N TYR A 516 20.18 15.12 13.43
CA TYR A 516 18.84 14.56 13.32
C TYR A 516 18.74 13.68 12.08
N THR A 517 17.99 12.58 12.16
CA THR A 517 17.61 11.77 11.00
C THR A 517 16.20 11.17 11.14
N ASN A 518 15.50 10.98 10.03
CA ASN A 518 14.13 10.46 10.05
C ASN A 518 14.01 8.96 10.39
N VAL A 519 15.12 8.23 10.36
CA VAL A 519 15.17 6.76 10.46
C VAL A 519 15.67 6.27 11.84
N VAL A 520 15.32 6.95 12.93
CA VAL A 520 15.58 6.40 14.27
C VAL A 520 14.28 5.82 14.79
N GLY A 521 14.25 4.53 15.11
CA GLY A 521 13.11 3.84 15.70
C GLY A 521 11.94 3.58 14.74
N ALA A 522 11.98 4.12 13.52
CA ALA A 522 10.87 4.14 12.60
C ALA A 522 10.29 2.73 12.34
N ARG A 523 11.13 1.70 12.19
CA ARG A 523 10.65 0.32 12.01
C ARG A 523 10.25 -0.41 13.29
N VAL A 524 10.49 0.15 14.47
CA VAL A 524 10.07 -0.45 15.76
C VAL A 524 8.56 -0.37 15.94
N VAL A 525 7.92 0.67 15.40
CA VAL A 525 6.45 0.83 15.40
C VAL A 525 5.77 0.25 14.16
N ASP A 526 6.55 -0.33 13.24
CA ASP A 526 6.10 -1.02 12.03
C ASP A 526 5.67 -2.47 12.34
N ASP A 527 4.86 -2.63 13.39
CA ASP A 527 4.21 -3.89 13.78
C ASP A 527 2.70 -3.63 13.85
N LYS A 528 1.91 -4.47 13.20
CA LYS A 528 0.45 -4.34 13.16
C LYS A 528 -0.19 -4.31 14.55
N LYS A 529 0.35 -5.04 15.53
CA LYS A 529 -0.12 -5.04 16.92
C LYS A 529 0.14 -3.69 17.58
N VAL A 530 1.33 -3.12 17.35
CA VAL A 530 1.68 -1.79 17.84
C VAL A 530 0.75 -0.75 17.22
N PHE A 531 0.52 -0.83 15.91
CA PHE A 531 -0.39 0.07 15.21
C PHE A 531 -1.85 -0.07 15.67
N GLU A 532 -2.35 -1.29 15.87
CA GLU A 532 -3.70 -1.54 16.40
C GLU A 532 -3.89 -0.95 17.81
N ILE A 533 -2.97 -1.28 18.73
CA ILE A 533 -3.05 -0.87 20.12
C ILE A 533 -2.85 0.65 20.24
N SER A 534 -1.90 1.24 19.52
CA SER A 534 -1.69 2.69 19.52
C SER A 534 -2.90 3.45 18.95
N SER A 535 -3.49 2.99 17.86
CA SER A 535 -4.68 3.60 17.25
C SER A 535 -5.90 3.52 18.19
N LYS A 536 -6.05 2.42 18.92
CA LYS A 536 -7.13 2.24 19.90
C LYS A 536 -6.90 3.04 21.19
N CYS A 537 -5.70 2.97 21.74
CA CYS A 537 -5.43 3.39 23.12
C CYS A 537 -4.79 4.78 23.24
N LEU A 538 -3.94 5.16 22.30
CA LEU A 538 -3.10 6.35 22.41
C LEU A 538 -3.59 7.48 21.50
N ALA A 539 -3.96 7.15 20.26
CA ALA A 539 -4.45 8.11 19.29
C ALA A 539 -5.64 8.96 19.79
N PRO A 540 -6.63 8.43 20.56
CA PRO A 540 -7.71 9.26 21.09
C PRO A 540 -7.25 10.46 21.94
N LEU A 541 -6.06 10.38 22.55
CA LEU A 541 -5.49 11.48 23.33
C LEU A 541 -5.12 12.70 22.48
N PHE A 542 -4.94 12.52 21.17
CA PHE A 542 -4.48 13.57 20.25
C PHE A 542 -5.60 14.19 19.41
N LEU A 543 -6.84 13.79 19.64
CA LEU A 543 -8.01 14.45 19.07
C LEU A 543 -8.16 15.86 19.66
N ALA A 544 -8.57 16.80 18.82
CA ALA A 544 -8.89 18.16 19.25
C ALA A 544 -10.16 18.18 20.11
N GLU A 545 -10.33 19.22 20.91
CA GLU A 545 -11.52 19.38 21.75
C GLU A 545 -12.78 19.48 20.86
N GLY A 546 -13.76 18.59 21.09
CA GLY A 546 -14.96 18.48 20.26
C GLY A 546 -14.85 17.51 19.06
N GLU A 547 -13.65 17.02 18.73
CA GLU A 547 -13.50 15.89 17.80
C GLU A 547 -13.95 14.61 18.51
N LYS A 548 -14.88 13.89 17.88
CA LYS A 548 -15.29 12.58 18.38
C LYS A 548 -14.27 11.54 17.95
N ALA A 549 -13.84 10.69 18.89
CA ALA A 549 -13.15 9.45 18.55
C ALA A 549 -14.08 8.45 17.83
N VAL A 550 -15.38 8.73 17.80
CA VAL A 550 -16.43 7.84 17.36
C VAL A 550 -17.32 8.54 16.33
N LEU A 551 -17.48 7.94 15.16
CA LEU A 551 -18.41 8.32 14.11
C LEU A 551 -19.87 8.15 14.60
N ASP A 552 -20.83 8.76 13.91
CA ASP A 552 -22.25 8.71 14.32
C ASP A 552 -22.85 7.28 14.31
N ASN A 553 -22.18 6.33 13.65
CA ASN A 553 -22.53 4.90 13.65
C ASN A 553 -21.90 4.11 14.82
N GLY A 554 -21.18 4.76 15.75
CA GLY A 554 -20.53 4.11 16.88
C GLY A 554 -19.14 3.55 16.60
N GLU A 555 -18.59 3.73 15.40
CA GLU A 555 -17.26 3.22 15.01
C GLU A 555 -16.15 4.24 15.19
N SER A 556 -14.90 3.81 15.27
CA SER A 556 -13.75 4.72 15.42
C SER A 556 -13.59 5.64 14.20
N ALA A 557 -13.47 6.95 14.44
CA ALA A 557 -13.06 7.93 13.43
C ALA A 557 -11.53 7.98 13.23
N ILE A 558 -10.78 7.31 14.11
CA ILE A 558 -9.33 7.20 14.06
C ILE A 558 -8.96 6.04 13.13
N ALA A 559 -7.97 6.31 12.29
CA ALA A 559 -7.43 5.32 11.39
C ALA A 559 -6.77 4.20 12.18
N GLY A 560 -7.07 2.97 11.77
CA GLY A 560 -6.46 1.79 12.33
C GLY A 560 -6.26 0.75 11.25
N PRO A 561 -5.63 -0.38 11.59
CA PRO A 561 -5.61 -1.49 10.67
C PRO A 561 -7.04 -1.95 10.35
N PRO A 562 -7.28 -2.52 9.17
CA PRO A 562 -8.53 -3.25 8.94
C PRO A 562 -8.69 -4.27 10.06
N LYS A 563 -9.94 -4.55 10.45
CA LYS A 563 -10.24 -5.57 11.46
C LYS A 563 -9.57 -6.86 11.01
N SER A 564 -8.46 -7.16 11.65
CA SER A 564 -7.64 -8.32 11.34
C SER A 564 -8.10 -9.36 12.33
N PHE A 565 -8.70 -10.44 11.83
CA PHE A 565 -9.12 -11.53 12.69
C PHE A 565 -7.89 -12.36 13.07
N SER A 566 -7.04 -11.79 13.92
CA SER A 566 -5.97 -12.55 14.57
C SER A 566 -6.54 -13.23 15.80
N ALA A 567 -6.11 -14.45 16.05
CA ALA A 567 -6.60 -15.27 17.13
C ALA A 567 -6.25 -14.75 18.54
N GLN A 568 -5.43 -13.70 18.63
CA GLN A 568 -5.08 -13.03 19.89
C GLN A 568 -6.03 -11.88 20.24
N THR A 569 -6.84 -11.41 19.28
CA THR A 569 -8.01 -10.57 19.57
C THR A 569 -9.13 -11.48 20.03
N THR A 570 -10.01 -11.01 20.92
CA THR A 570 -11.13 -11.75 21.52
C THR A 570 -12.19 -12.29 20.51
N ALA A 571 -11.90 -12.28 19.21
CA ALA A 571 -12.76 -12.71 18.11
C ALA A 571 -12.16 -13.86 17.24
N GLY A 572 -11.07 -14.50 17.69
CA GLY A 572 -10.26 -15.47 16.93
C GLY A 572 -10.97 -16.72 16.40
N ASP A 573 -12.03 -17.18 17.06
CA ASP A 573 -12.88 -18.31 16.63
C ASP A 573 -14.09 -17.87 15.81
N GLY A 574 -14.57 -16.65 16.05
CA GLY A 574 -15.77 -16.08 15.43
C GLY A 574 -15.70 -15.99 13.90
N PHE A 575 -14.55 -15.63 13.33
CA PHE A 575 -14.43 -15.46 11.88
C PHE A 575 -14.30 -16.79 11.12
N LEU A 576 -13.57 -17.77 11.66
CA LEU A 576 -13.46 -19.10 11.06
C LEU A 576 -14.84 -19.76 11.00
N LYS A 577 -15.62 -19.56 12.05
CA LYS A 577 -17.01 -19.99 12.11
C LYS A 577 -17.89 -19.20 11.14
N ALA A 578 -17.74 -17.88 11.05
CA ALA A 578 -18.48 -17.06 10.08
C ALA A 578 -18.23 -17.51 8.62
N PHE A 579 -16.98 -17.84 8.26
CA PHE A 579 -16.66 -18.42 6.96
C PHE A 579 -17.33 -19.77 6.74
N GLN A 580 -17.25 -20.66 7.73
CA GLN A 580 -17.89 -21.96 7.61
C GLN A 580 -19.41 -21.85 7.50
N ASP A 581 -20.03 -20.99 8.31
CA ASP A 581 -21.48 -20.75 8.30
C ASP A 581 -21.94 -20.13 6.97
N ALA A 582 -21.19 -19.18 6.40
CA ALA A 582 -21.46 -18.61 5.09
C ALA A 582 -21.33 -19.66 3.96
N ILE A 583 -20.32 -20.54 4.04
CA ILE A 583 -20.13 -21.63 3.07
C ILE A 583 -21.26 -22.66 3.15
N GLU A 584 -21.68 -23.06 4.35
CA GLU A 584 -22.71 -24.06 4.59
C GLU A 584 -24.12 -23.54 4.27
N SER A 585 -24.41 -22.27 4.58
CA SER A 585 -25.70 -21.62 4.28
C SER A 585 -25.85 -21.20 2.83
N GLY A 586 -24.76 -21.16 2.06
CA GLY A 586 -24.72 -20.65 0.70
C GLY A 586 -24.77 -19.11 0.61
N ASP A 587 -24.59 -18.40 1.73
CA ASP A 587 -24.50 -16.94 1.77
C ASP A 587 -23.10 -16.46 1.38
N TYR A 588 -22.75 -16.66 0.11
CA TYR A 588 -21.45 -16.27 -0.43
C TYR A 588 -21.29 -14.75 -0.57
N GLU A 589 -22.37 -13.98 -0.41
CA GLU A 589 -22.32 -12.52 -0.41
C GLU A 589 -21.73 -11.99 0.90
N ALA A 590 -22.00 -12.65 2.04
CA ALA A 590 -21.31 -12.37 3.30
C ALA A 590 -19.78 -12.51 3.19
N LEU A 591 -19.28 -13.31 2.23
CA LEU A 591 -17.84 -13.49 2.00
C LEU A 591 -17.21 -12.38 1.15
N THR A 592 -18.01 -11.53 0.49
CA THR A 592 -17.49 -10.43 -0.34
C THR A 592 -16.74 -9.40 0.48
N SER A 593 -17.04 -9.33 1.78
CA SER A 593 -16.43 -8.37 2.68
C SER A 593 -15.07 -8.81 3.22
N PHE A 594 -14.35 -9.70 2.54
CA PHE A 594 -13.09 -10.23 3.06
C PHE A 594 -11.95 -10.21 2.04
N VAL A 595 -10.75 -9.92 2.56
CA VAL A 595 -9.48 -10.07 1.87
C VAL A 595 -8.62 -11.05 2.66
N ILE A 596 -8.02 -12.02 1.95
CA ILE A 596 -7.09 -12.98 2.53
C ILE A 596 -5.70 -12.65 2.00
N LYS A 597 -4.75 -12.35 2.88
CA LYS A 597 -3.34 -12.13 2.52
C LYS A 597 -2.46 -13.27 3.05
N GLU A 598 -1.76 -13.92 2.13
CA GLU A 598 -0.69 -14.88 2.43
C GLU A 598 0.57 -14.12 2.90
N PRO A 599 1.29 -14.65 3.90
CA PRO A 599 2.46 -13.98 4.48
C PRO A 599 3.61 -13.79 3.47
N ASP A 600 3.83 -14.75 2.58
CA ASP A 600 5.00 -14.78 1.67
C ASP A 600 4.69 -14.28 0.25
N GLY A 601 3.48 -13.77 0.02
CA GLY A 601 3.05 -13.27 -1.29
C GLY A 601 3.53 -11.86 -1.57
N SER A 602 4.75 -11.70 -2.08
CA SER A 602 5.27 -10.40 -2.52
C SER A 602 4.58 -9.91 -3.81
N GLY A 603 4.61 -8.59 -4.06
CA GLY A 603 4.11 -7.99 -5.32
C GLY A 603 2.61 -8.12 -5.58
N GLY A 604 1.80 -8.41 -4.55
CA GLY A 604 0.35 -8.58 -4.67
C GLY A 604 -0.12 -10.00 -5.04
N GLY A 605 0.80 -10.94 -5.29
CA GLY A 605 0.47 -12.32 -5.69
C GLY A 605 -0.20 -13.18 -4.60
N GLY A 606 -0.06 -12.79 -3.32
CA GLY A 606 -0.69 -13.48 -2.19
C GLY A 606 -1.91 -12.76 -1.62
N VAL A 607 -2.52 -11.83 -2.35
CA VAL A 607 -3.71 -11.08 -1.89
C VAL A 607 -4.95 -11.57 -2.65
N PHE A 608 -5.89 -12.15 -1.91
CA PHE A 608 -7.16 -12.65 -2.46
C PHE A 608 -8.30 -11.73 -2.02
N ILE A 609 -8.77 -10.89 -2.93
CA ILE A 609 -9.95 -10.04 -2.72
C ILE A 609 -11.19 -10.85 -3.08
N LEU A 610 -11.94 -11.31 -2.09
CA LEU A 610 -13.07 -12.24 -2.33
C LEU A 610 -14.22 -11.59 -3.11
N ALA A 611 -14.40 -10.28 -3.00
CA ALA A 611 -15.38 -9.54 -3.80
C ALA A 611 -15.17 -9.69 -5.32
N ASN A 612 -13.92 -9.84 -5.77
CA ASN A 612 -13.56 -9.94 -7.19
C ASN A 612 -13.68 -11.37 -7.74
N LYS A 613 -14.01 -12.33 -6.88
CA LYS A 613 -14.10 -13.75 -7.20
C LYS A 613 -15.56 -14.15 -7.34
N ASP A 614 -15.83 -15.12 -8.21
CA ASP A 614 -17.14 -15.75 -8.26
C ASP A 614 -17.38 -16.59 -6.99
N PRO A 615 -18.63 -16.94 -6.66
CA PRO A 615 -18.94 -17.64 -5.43
C PRO A 615 -18.18 -18.96 -5.25
N GLU A 616 -17.94 -19.73 -6.31
CA GLU A 616 -17.23 -21.02 -6.23
C GLU A 616 -15.75 -20.80 -5.93
N GLU A 617 -15.14 -19.80 -6.58
CA GLU A 617 -13.76 -19.41 -6.38
C GLU A 617 -13.53 -18.82 -4.97
N ARG A 618 -14.49 -18.04 -4.43
CA ARG A 618 -14.45 -17.57 -3.03
C ARG A 618 -14.31 -18.74 -2.05
N VAL A 619 -15.17 -19.77 -2.22
CA VAL A 619 -15.15 -20.97 -1.38
C VAL A 619 -13.84 -21.74 -1.54
N SER A 620 -13.35 -21.89 -2.77
CA SER A 620 -12.07 -22.56 -3.04
C SER A 620 -10.91 -21.88 -2.32
N VAL A 621 -10.81 -20.55 -2.41
CA VAL A 621 -9.76 -19.78 -1.73
C VAL A 621 -9.83 -19.95 -0.21
N ILE A 622 -11.01 -19.86 0.40
CA ILE A 622 -11.14 -20.05 1.85
C ILE A 622 -10.74 -21.48 2.26
N LYS A 623 -11.21 -22.50 1.53
CA LYS A 623 -10.87 -23.90 1.83
C LYS A 623 -9.39 -24.17 1.65
N GLU A 624 -8.81 -23.75 0.53
CA GLU A 624 -7.41 -23.99 0.18
C GLU A 624 -6.47 -23.20 1.07
N LYS A 625 -6.77 -21.92 1.32
CA LYS A 625 -5.82 -21.04 2.00
C LYS A 625 -5.98 -21.08 3.52
N ILE A 626 -7.21 -21.15 4.03
CA ILE A 626 -7.49 -21.09 5.48
C ILE A 626 -7.68 -22.50 6.04
N PHE A 627 -8.71 -23.22 5.60
CA PHE A 627 -9.10 -24.47 6.27
C PHE A 627 -8.12 -25.62 6.03
N SER A 628 -7.41 -25.67 4.90
CA SER A 628 -6.40 -26.71 4.64
C SER A 628 -5.19 -26.63 5.58
N ARG A 629 -4.92 -25.45 6.14
CA ARG A 629 -3.78 -25.18 7.03
C ARG A 629 -4.11 -25.50 8.50
N LEU A 630 -5.38 -25.67 8.83
CA LEU A 630 -5.80 -26.07 10.16
C LEU A 630 -5.47 -27.56 10.40
N PRO A 631 -4.88 -27.93 11.55
CA PRO A 631 -4.68 -29.33 11.88
C PRO A 631 -6.05 -30.01 12.06
N LYS A 632 -6.12 -31.32 11.82
CA LYS A 632 -7.37 -32.09 12.01
C LYS A 632 -7.99 -31.93 13.40
N SER A 633 -7.17 -31.66 14.41
CA SER A 633 -7.63 -31.41 15.78
C SER A 633 -8.45 -30.13 15.93
N ALA A 634 -8.35 -29.18 15.00
CA ALA A 634 -9.12 -27.95 14.98
C ALA A 634 -10.60 -28.17 14.60
N PHE A 635 -10.92 -29.34 14.03
CA PHE A 635 -12.26 -29.71 13.60
C PHE A 635 -12.90 -30.70 14.59
N ASP A 636 -14.20 -30.56 14.81
CA ASP A 636 -15.01 -31.53 15.53
C ASP A 636 -15.32 -32.77 14.67
N GLN A 637 -16.06 -33.72 15.25
CA GLN A 637 -16.41 -34.98 14.56
C GLN A 637 -17.30 -34.77 13.33
N SER A 638 -17.96 -33.61 13.20
CA SER A 638 -18.76 -33.23 12.04
C SER A 638 -17.97 -32.47 10.98
N GLY A 639 -16.69 -32.20 11.22
CA GLY A 639 -15.84 -31.41 10.32
C GLY A 639 -16.03 -29.89 10.49
N ARG A 640 -16.62 -29.44 11.62
CA ARG A 640 -16.75 -28.01 11.94
C ARG A 640 -15.59 -27.50 12.78
N VAL A 641 -15.17 -26.27 12.57
CA VAL A 641 -14.16 -25.61 13.41
C VAL A 641 -14.67 -25.54 14.84
N LYS A 642 -13.87 -26.01 15.80
CA LYS A 642 -14.20 -25.98 17.23
C LYS A 642 -14.26 -24.55 17.75
N SER A 643 -15.10 -24.30 18.75
CA SER A 643 -15.21 -22.98 19.40
C SER A 643 -13.98 -22.59 20.22
N ASN A 644 -13.15 -23.56 20.65
CA ASN A 644 -12.05 -23.32 21.57
C ASN A 644 -10.75 -23.90 20.99
N LEU A 645 -10.23 -23.28 19.93
CA LEU A 645 -8.94 -23.64 19.36
C LEU A 645 -7.81 -23.38 20.36
N SER A 646 -6.85 -24.30 20.44
CA SER A 646 -5.65 -24.12 21.27
C SER A 646 -4.70 -23.08 20.68
N ASP A 647 -3.83 -22.49 21.50
CA ASP A 647 -2.83 -21.50 21.05
C ASP A 647 -1.96 -22.02 19.88
N LYS A 648 -1.67 -23.32 19.86
CA LYS A 648 -0.92 -23.98 18.78
C LYS A 648 -1.71 -24.00 17.47
N GLU A 649 -3.01 -24.27 17.53
CA GLU A 649 -3.91 -24.28 16.36
C GLU A 649 -4.14 -22.87 15.83
N LEU A 650 -4.28 -21.91 16.74
CA LEU A 650 -4.40 -20.49 16.44
C LEU A 650 -3.13 -19.91 15.81
N LYS A 651 -1.95 -20.41 16.19
CA LYS A 651 -0.66 -19.95 15.63
C LYS A 651 -0.52 -20.21 14.12
N GLU A 652 -1.08 -21.30 13.60
CA GLU A 652 -1.04 -21.57 12.15
C GLU A 652 -1.99 -20.68 11.36
N VAL A 653 -3.14 -20.31 11.93
CA VAL A 653 -4.07 -19.34 11.35
C VAL A 653 -3.50 -17.92 11.42
N ASN A 654 -2.81 -17.58 12.50
CA ASN A 654 -2.19 -16.27 12.72
C ASN A 654 -1.11 -15.90 11.70
N ARG A 655 -0.61 -16.87 10.91
CA ARG A 655 0.28 -16.58 9.77
C ARG A 655 -0.45 -15.93 8.60
N MET A 656 -1.76 -16.12 8.48
CA MET A 656 -2.57 -15.48 7.46
C MET A 656 -3.21 -14.22 8.01
N VAL A 657 -3.26 -13.20 7.17
CA VAL A 657 -3.95 -11.96 7.51
C VAL A 657 -5.31 -12.01 6.81
N VAL A 658 -6.36 -12.35 7.57
CA VAL A 658 -7.75 -12.24 7.13
C VAL A 658 -8.27 -10.90 7.59
N GLN A 659 -8.70 -10.09 6.63
CA GLN A 659 -9.19 -8.73 6.87
C GLN A 659 -10.63 -8.63 6.40
N GLU A 660 -11.50 -8.09 7.26
CA GLU A 660 -12.80 -7.61 6.81
C GLU A 660 -12.60 -6.32 5.99
N PHE A 661 -13.00 -6.36 4.73
CA PHE A 661 -13.05 -5.28 3.78
C PHE A 661 -14.48 -5.03 3.36
N VAL A 662 -15.11 -3.95 3.81
CA VAL A 662 -16.26 -3.44 3.07
C VAL A 662 -15.72 -2.83 1.75
N HIS A 663 -16.53 -2.84 0.70
CA HIS A 663 -16.12 -2.67 -0.70
C HIS A 663 -15.14 -1.52 -1.01
N SER A 664 -13.89 -1.81 -1.39
CA SER A 664 -13.07 -0.85 -2.12
C SER A 664 -12.10 -1.48 -3.14
N ALA A 665 -12.06 -0.86 -4.32
CA ALA A 665 -11.05 -1.11 -5.33
C ALA A 665 -9.79 -0.31 -4.95
N ALA A 666 -8.68 -1.00 -4.70
CA ALA A 666 -7.40 -0.38 -4.44
C ALA A 666 -6.95 0.46 -5.65
N MET A 667 -6.75 1.77 -5.46
CA MET A 667 -6.08 2.64 -6.43
C MET A 667 -5.25 3.70 -5.70
N THR A 668 -3.96 3.79 -6.03
CA THR A 668 -2.99 4.77 -5.51
C THR A 668 -3.10 6.09 -6.27
N MET A 669 -3.50 7.19 -5.61
CA MET A 669 -3.85 8.43 -6.32
C MET A 669 -3.44 9.72 -5.58
N PRO A 670 -3.18 10.80 -6.33
CA PRO A 670 -2.88 12.12 -5.77
C PRO A 670 -4.15 12.89 -5.38
N MET A 671 -4.09 13.59 -4.25
CA MET A 671 -5.28 14.10 -3.56
C MET A 671 -5.63 15.56 -3.91
N THR A 672 -6.93 15.85 -3.96
CA THR A 672 -7.54 17.09 -4.43
C THR A 672 -8.11 18.00 -3.31
N LYS A 673 -7.81 19.30 -3.36
CA LYS A 673 -8.37 20.41 -2.55
C LYS A 673 -9.24 21.35 -3.42
N GLU A 674 -10.51 21.52 -3.05
CA GLU A 674 -11.32 22.69 -3.43
C GLU A 674 -11.45 23.63 -2.21
N GLY A 675 -11.27 24.93 -2.44
CA GLY A 675 -11.77 26.03 -1.59
C GLY A 675 -10.96 26.41 -0.35
N ILE A 676 -10.02 27.36 -0.48
CA ILE A 676 -9.82 28.39 0.55
C ILE A 676 -10.02 29.73 -0.16
N LYS A 677 -11.06 30.46 0.25
CA LYS A 677 -11.10 31.90 0.08
C LYS A 677 -10.44 32.53 1.31
N ASP A 678 -9.66 33.55 0.98
CA ASP A 678 -8.89 34.51 1.78
C ASP A 678 -7.59 34.01 2.43
#